data_AF-A0A267EB47-F1
#
_entry.id   AF-A0A267EB47-F1
#
_cell.length_a   1.000
_cell.length_b   1.000
_cell.length_c   1.000
_cell.angle_alpha   90.00
_cell.angle_beta   90.00
_cell.angle_gamma   90.00
#
_symmetry.space_group_name_H-M   'P 1'
#
loop_
_entity.id
_entity.type
_entity.pdbx_description
1 polymer ?
#
loop_
_entity_poly.entity_id
_entity_poly.type
_entity_poly.pdbx_seq_one_letter_code
_entity_poly.pdbx_strand_id
1 'polypeptide(L)'
;MRLYKCSMGQAARATNRRLASSATTKAAATAAAPVGELGVAISGSSPPPDRPTATAAAAAAVVGKQPNPGNSNSSIMPQPDYLVALHLTTCGKQGEEIGTDEAPICLIAYLIHDVRHNKIIAVEQHLVKPQVNPGQTGSDSSEEDGLATISEECRSETGLSADSFHSASYLESVLEEMDKFLRNKGIHPESGGKTFTLVLEGQHPMRLVFHPETCSKKISLEQFPYFYSFFDLRKEFLKGRNSEPDTIVSLKDMLDSLEMQFDNSPDYGTRQCIAMSRVISRLLNDGHTFKEPEKVNQFYYPAIVRKTDTVDDESVVRARGLPWQATDADIHKFFRGLNISAGGIALVLSKVGRRNGEALIRFDSQEHRDIALKKHRHHMQQRYIEVYRATGRDFVAVAGADTKEGENFLAKLTEPTQSLVRMRGLPYTVSADEILDFFRKAECPVQFDSEGVLFVNHKDGRATGDAFVIFENEILAERALQNHRQHIGNRYIELFKSTPAEVNQVLCSFKNPQQAENGHDNPANAPGLLPFTPLSLLQPPNFSKMFIRVRGMPVDASVADILNFLEGHSQNIVFQGVHLVYNHIGQPAGEAIIQMSSELAAHMACEAKNRKLFYLPTGKRSQVEVSQCAPHEVPTNLGLGPGALGSPPSAATAAAAAAAAAMQQQMQQAASQPGLFHRPLLSPAMSAGTLLPVSQPHHPATGFTHPQPMFHSPQAPPPPPPLPLIPVSRPGAIQFPHVTLPSPISAPSLLANTLMAYPYAPSPQQQPPMQPGSFMYQPGMLNTMNTIIAKGLPKDIDFHEILRLFESIFASNPQTIPDIKIAIGPDGLPSGEAFVSFSSRHEAERAVNECNRQQVRQHCVELMMAQPVMAV
;
A
#
# COMPACT_ATOMS: atom_id res chain seq x y z
N MET A 1 -42.20 -2.31 -4.80
CA MET A 1 -43.57 -2.88 -4.64
C MET A 1 -43.78 -3.96 -5.73
N ARG A 2 -44.78 -4.84 -5.61
CA ARG A 2 -45.29 -5.82 -6.62
C ARG A 2 -44.87 -5.57 -8.09
N LEU A 3 -44.60 -6.56 -8.95
CA LEU A 3 -44.71 -8.04 -8.95
C LEU A 3 -44.02 -8.52 -10.24
N TYR A 4 -43.59 -9.79 -10.36
CA TYR A 4 -43.92 -10.64 -11.52
C TYR A 4 -43.50 -12.10 -11.31
N LYS A 5 -44.49 -12.98 -11.11
CA LYS A 5 -44.38 -14.38 -11.53
C LYS A 5 -44.70 -14.43 -13.02
N CYS A 6 -44.00 -15.24 -13.80
CA CYS A 6 -44.55 -15.77 -15.03
C CYS A 6 -44.38 -17.28 -15.05
N SER A 7 -45.49 -18.01 -15.18
CA SER A 7 -45.53 -19.45 -15.33
C SER A 7 -45.97 -19.80 -16.75
N MET A 8 -45.24 -20.68 -17.43
CA MET A 8 -45.74 -21.39 -18.60
C MET A 8 -45.76 -22.88 -18.27
N GLY A 9 -46.93 -23.50 -18.45
CA GLY A 9 -47.11 -24.94 -18.28
C GLY A 9 -48.22 -25.44 -19.18
N GLN A 10 -47.86 -26.26 -20.16
CA GLN A 10 -48.74 -27.17 -20.90
C GLN A 10 -47.92 -28.46 -21.12
N ALA A 11 -48.31 -29.67 -20.71
CA ALA A 11 -49.60 -30.30 -20.44
C ALA A 11 -50.34 -30.86 -21.67
N ALA A 12 -49.85 -31.99 -22.18
CA ALA A 12 -50.67 -33.06 -22.77
C ALA A 12 -50.74 -34.21 -21.73
N ARG A 13 -51.90 -34.73 -21.32
CA ARG A 13 -52.95 -35.50 -22.06
C ARG A 13 -52.41 -36.83 -22.62
N ALA A 14 -53.00 -38.00 -22.31
CA ALA A 14 -54.18 -38.26 -21.46
C ALA A 14 -54.37 -39.74 -21.01
N THR A 15 -55.37 -39.92 -20.11
CA THR A 15 -56.26 -41.10 -19.94
C THR A 15 -55.76 -42.43 -19.36
N ASN A 16 -55.92 -42.57 -18.04
CA ASN A 16 -56.83 -43.53 -17.38
C ASN A 16 -57.20 -44.85 -18.10
N ARG A 17 -56.99 -46.00 -17.41
CA ARG A 17 -58.13 -46.79 -16.88
C ARG A 17 -57.76 -47.80 -15.76
N ARG A 18 -58.74 -47.91 -14.83
CA ARG A 18 -58.98 -48.94 -13.80
C ARG A 18 -59.01 -50.39 -14.38
N LEU A 19 -59.03 -51.50 -13.64
CA LEU A 19 -59.59 -51.81 -12.29
C LEU A 19 -59.08 -53.18 -11.77
N ALA A 20 -59.26 -53.47 -10.47
CA ALA A 20 -59.34 -54.81 -9.82
C ALA A 20 -58.07 -55.71 -9.80
N SER A 21 -57.88 -56.70 -8.91
CA SER A 21 -58.07 -56.86 -7.44
C SER A 21 -58.16 -58.37 -7.13
N SER A 22 -57.21 -58.94 -6.36
CA SER A 22 -57.40 -60.16 -5.56
C SER A 22 -56.28 -60.30 -4.52
N ALA A 23 -56.43 -61.18 -3.54
CA ALA A 23 -55.49 -61.41 -2.44
C ALA A 23 -55.14 -62.90 -2.30
N THR A 24 -54.13 -63.26 -1.48
CA THR A 24 -54.18 -64.32 -0.43
C THR A 24 -52.77 -64.67 0.13
N THR A 25 -52.69 -64.69 1.46
CA THR A 25 -51.63 -65.08 2.43
C THR A 25 -50.54 -66.11 2.08
N LYS A 26 -49.34 -65.99 2.72
CA LYS A 26 -48.81 -67.01 3.68
C LYS A 26 -47.63 -66.55 4.58
N ALA A 27 -47.35 -67.36 5.61
CA ALA A 27 -46.30 -67.24 6.66
C ALA A 27 -44.86 -67.50 6.13
N ALA A 28 -43.72 -67.09 6.75
CA ALA A 28 -43.17 -67.34 8.12
C ALA A 28 -42.80 -68.83 8.40
N ALA A 29 -41.79 -69.23 9.20
CA ALA A 29 -40.71 -68.55 9.98
C ALA A 29 -39.65 -69.58 10.48
N THR A 30 -38.45 -69.12 10.94
CA THR A 30 -37.52 -69.75 11.96
C THR A 30 -36.24 -68.88 12.09
N ALA A 31 -35.67 -68.45 13.22
CA ALA A 31 -35.80 -68.64 14.68
C ALA A 31 -34.89 -69.69 15.38
N ALA A 32 -34.02 -69.24 16.30
CA ALA A 32 -33.44 -69.99 17.43
C ALA A 32 -32.86 -69.04 18.52
N ALA A 33 -33.05 -69.38 19.81
CA ALA A 33 -32.51 -68.76 21.04
C ALA A 33 -32.43 -69.89 22.12
N PRO A 34 -32.65 -69.77 23.47
CA PRO A 34 -32.75 -68.64 24.44
C PRO A 34 -31.37 -68.37 25.11
N VAL A 35 -31.07 -67.97 26.37
CA VAL A 35 -31.68 -67.79 27.73
C VAL A 35 -30.88 -66.60 28.39
N GLY A 36 -31.29 -65.80 29.40
CA GLY A 36 -32.40 -65.74 30.38
C GLY A 36 -31.85 -65.71 31.83
N GLU A 37 -32.44 -65.08 32.86
CA GLU A 37 -33.70 -64.30 32.96
C GLU A 37 -33.46 -62.96 33.77
N LEU A 38 -34.02 -62.54 34.93
CA LEU A 38 -35.07 -63.01 35.86
C LEU A 38 -35.64 -61.83 36.71
N GLY A 39 -36.98 -61.71 36.85
CA GLY A 39 -37.68 -61.30 38.10
C GLY A 39 -37.88 -59.82 38.54
N VAL A 40 -39.08 -59.25 38.27
CA VAL A 40 -40.07 -58.59 39.22
C VAL A 40 -39.63 -57.42 40.16
N ALA A 41 -40.38 -56.37 40.55
CA ALA A 41 -41.58 -55.55 40.16
C ALA A 41 -41.78 -54.46 41.29
N ILE A 42 -42.86 -53.67 41.57
CA ILE A 42 -44.25 -53.41 41.08
C ILE A 42 -44.67 -51.96 41.51
N SER A 43 -45.64 -51.30 40.83
CA SER A 43 -46.54 -50.18 41.28
C SER A 43 -45.93 -48.79 41.62
N GLY A 44 -46.63 -47.64 41.48
CA GLY A 44 -47.94 -47.35 40.86
C GLY A 44 -48.46 -45.88 41.06
N SER A 45 -49.47 -45.46 40.29
CA SER A 45 -50.23 -44.17 40.30
C SER A 45 -49.67 -42.93 39.55
N SER A 46 -50.55 -41.95 39.25
CA SER A 46 -50.41 -40.81 38.30
C SER A 46 -51.49 -39.73 38.60
N PRO A 47 -51.66 -38.60 37.84
CA PRO A 47 -50.73 -37.61 37.26
C PRO A 47 -51.15 -36.15 37.68
N PRO A 48 -51.26 -35.14 36.79
CA PRO A 48 -50.28 -34.10 36.36
C PRO A 48 -50.69 -32.68 36.91
N PRO A 49 -50.32 -31.50 36.32
CA PRO A 49 -49.33 -31.17 35.29
C PRO A 49 -48.34 -30.03 35.67
N ASP A 50 -47.24 -29.86 34.92
CA ASP A 50 -47.12 -28.74 33.95
C ASP A 50 -45.95 -28.93 32.95
N ARG A 51 -45.82 -28.00 31.99
CA ARG A 51 -45.01 -28.11 30.75
C ARG A 51 -43.50 -28.44 30.92
N PRO A 52 -42.91 -29.21 29.97
CA PRO A 52 -41.47 -29.47 29.92
C PRO A 52 -40.68 -28.33 29.26
N THR A 53 -39.49 -28.05 29.79
CA THR A 53 -38.40 -27.38 29.07
C THR A 53 -37.74 -28.34 28.07
N ALA A 54 -37.46 -27.89 26.85
CA ALA A 54 -36.80 -28.70 25.83
C ALA A 54 -35.27 -28.52 25.88
N THR A 55 -34.54 -29.60 26.18
CA THR A 55 -33.06 -29.60 26.30
C THR A 55 -32.41 -29.87 24.95
N ALA A 56 -31.57 -28.93 24.46
CA ALA A 56 -30.82 -29.10 23.20
C ALA A 56 -29.48 -28.33 23.17
N ALA A 57 -28.73 -28.29 24.28
CA ALA A 57 -27.39 -27.68 24.33
C ALA A 57 -26.47 -28.45 25.31
N ALA A 58 -25.62 -29.34 24.80
CA ALA A 58 -24.74 -30.18 25.60
C ALA A 58 -23.44 -30.55 24.85
N ALA A 59 -22.73 -29.55 24.30
CA ALA A 59 -21.50 -29.74 23.53
C ALA A 59 -20.50 -28.57 23.66
N ALA A 60 -20.37 -27.96 24.84
CA ALA A 60 -19.49 -26.81 25.06
C ALA A 60 -18.91 -26.76 26.48
N ALA A 61 -17.87 -27.55 26.76
CA ALA A 61 -17.13 -27.50 28.05
C ALA A 61 -15.74 -28.17 28.00
N VAL A 62 -14.80 -27.66 27.18
CA VAL A 62 -13.36 -27.95 27.35
C VAL A 62 -12.58 -26.64 27.36
N VAL A 63 -11.96 -26.32 28.49
CA VAL A 63 -11.16 -25.10 28.66
C VAL A 63 -9.82 -25.27 27.96
N GLY A 64 -9.60 -24.51 26.89
CA GLY A 64 -8.34 -24.45 26.16
C GLY A 64 -7.22 -23.82 27.00
N LYS A 65 -6.52 -24.65 27.77
CA LYS A 65 -5.28 -24.27 28.47
C LYS A 65 -4.15 -24.13 27.44
N GLN A 66 -3.24 -23.17 27.62
CA GLN A 66 -2.08 -23.00 26.74
C GLN A 66 -1.29 -24.31 26.58
N PRO A 67 -0.84 -24.66 25.36
CA PRO A 67 0.20 -25.67 25.19
C PRO A 67 1.53 -25.09 25.70
N ASN A 68 2.21 -25.83 26.59
CA ASN A 68 3.62 -25.56 26.88
C ASN A 68 4.45 -25.76 25.60
N PRO A 69 5.56 -25.02 25.41
CA PRO A 69 6.53 -25.27 24.34
C PRO A 69 7.36 -26.53 24.65
N GLY A 70 6.71 -27.70 24.64
CA GLY A 70 7.30 -28.93 25.18
C GLY A 70 6.48 -30.21 25.05
N ASN A 71 5.48 -30.29 24.16
CA ASN A 71 5.07 -31.55 23.51
C ASN A 71 4.06 -31.29 22.38
N SER A 72 4.56 -31.01 21.18
CA SER A 72 3.77 -31.07 19.96
C SER A 72 3.78 -32.50 19.41
N ASN A 73 2.71 -33.26 19.62
CA ASN A 73 2.37 -34.38 18.73
C ASN A 73 1.99 -33.78 17.37
N SER A 74 2.99 -33.47 16.54
CA SER A 74 2.76 -33.04 15.17
C SER A 74 2.04 -34.15 14.42
N SER A 75 0.95 -33.80 13.74
CA SER A 75 0.30 -34.68 12.78
C SER A 75 1.20 -34.77 11.53
N ILE A 76 2.26 -35.58 11.61
CA ILE A 76 3.19 -35.86 10.50
C ILE A 76 2.34 -36.30 9.31
N MET A 77 2.22 -35.43 8.31
CA MET A 77 1.40 -35.75 7.15
C MET A 77 2.06 -36.89 6.34
N PRO A 78 1.26 -37.79 5.74
CA PRO A 78 1.79 -38.78 4.83
C PRO A 78 2.50 -38.07 3.66
N GLN A 79 3.56 -38.69 3.15
CA GLN A 79 4.26 -38.22 1.96
C GLN A 79 3.28 -38.20 0.77
N PRO A 80 3.20 -37.10 0.00
CA PRO A 80 2.24 -36.99 -1.09
C PRO A 80 2.59 -37.95 -2.23
N ASP A 81 1.58 -38.38 -2.99
CA ASP A 81 1.74 -39.24 -4.18
C ASP A 81 2.42 -38.49 -5.33
N TYR A 82 2.15 -37.19 -5.44
CA TYR A 82 2.70 -36.29 -6.45
C TYR A 82 3.29 -35.03 -5.84
N LEU A 83 4.37 -34.56 -6.45
CA LEU A 83 4.90 -33.22 -6.25
C LEU A 83 4.66 -32.42 -7.54
N VAL A 84 4.10 -31.22 -7.40
CA VAL A 84 3.92 -30.30 -8.53
C VAL A 84 5.00 -29.22 -8.39
N ALA A 85 6.09 -29.39 -9.14
CA ALA A 85 7.17 -28.41 -9.20
C ALA A 85 6.67 -27.19 -9.97
N LEU A 86 6.48 -26.07 -9.29
CA LEU A 86 5.91 -24.82 -9.78
C LEU A 86 7.00 -23.74 -9.87
N HIS A 87 7.17 -23.17 -11.06
CA HIS A 87 8.03 -22.01 -11.30
C HIS A 87 7.15 -20.82 -11.70
N LEU A 88 7.44 -19.65 -11.11
CA LEU A 88 6.76 -18.38 -11.38
C LEU A 88 7.82 -17.35 -11.78
N THR A 89 7.54 -16.57 -12.81
CA THR A 89 8.43 -15.50 -13.32
C THR A 89 7.67 -14.19 -13.32
N THR A 90 8.32 -13.09 -12.90
CA THR A 90 7.73 -11.74 -12.96
C THR A 90 8.28 -10.94 -14.14
N CYS A 91 7.60 -9.86 -14.53
CA CYS A 91 8.17 -8.85 -15.44
C CYS A 91 9.39 -8.09 -14.88
N GLY A 92 9.70 -8.23 -13.59
CA GLY A 92 10.66 -7.41 -12.86
C GLY A 92 11.95 -8.15 -12.53
N LYS A 93 12.34 -8.09 -11.26
CA LYS A 93 13.46 -8.82 -10.67
C LYS A 93 13.19 -10.32 -10.54
N GLN A 94 14.26 -11.11 -10.55
CA GLN A 94 14.24 -12.58 -10.48
C GLN A 94 15.00 -13.09 -9.24
N GLY A 95 15.15 -14.42 -9.14
CA GLY A 95 15.91 -15.08 -8.07
C GLY A 95 15.48 -14.67 -6.65
N GLU A 96 16.44 -14.31 -5.80
CA GLU A 96 16.19 -13.90 -4.41
C GLU A 96 15.59 -12.50 -4.26
N GLU A 97 15.56 -11.67 -5.31
CA GLU A 97 14.90 -10.36 -5.28
C GLU A 97 13.52 -10.36 -5.96
N ILE A 98 13.00 -11.53 -6.35
CA ILE A 98 11.70 -11.66 -7.02
C ILE A 98 10.56 -11.05 -6.20
N GLY A 99 9.79 -10.16 -6.83
CA GLY A 99 8.66 -9.45 -6.22
C GLY A 99 9.02 -8.29 -5.28
N THR A 100 10.31 -7.96 -5.08
CA THR A 100 10.73 -6.80 -4.26
C THR A 100 10.53 -5.45 -4.94
N ASP A 101 10.15 -5.47 -6.22
CA ASP A 101 9.81 -4.35 -7.08
C ASP A 101 8.30 -4.29 -7.42
N GLU A 102 7.48 -5.13 -6.76
CA GLU A 102 6.03 -5.26 -6.99
C GLU A 102 5.63 -5.67 -8.43
N ALA A 103 6.55 -6.19 -9.25
CA ALA A 103 6.27 -6.56 -10.63
C ALA A 103 5.34 -7.79 -10.73
N PRO A 104 4.37 -7.80 -11.67
CA PRO A 104 3.40 -8.89 -11.82
C PRO A 104 4.00 -10.13 -12.49
N ILE A 105 3.37 -11.28 -12.24
CA ILE A 105 3.62 -12.55 -12.93
C ILE A 105 3.41 -12.39 -14.43
N CYS A 106 4.38 -12.89 -15.20
CA CYS A 106 4.38 -12.92 -16.66
C CYS A 106 4.41 -14.34 -17.24
N LEU A 107 4.85 -15.33 -16.44
CA LEU A 107 4.94 -16.73 -16.84
C LEU A 107 4.70 -17.64 -15.63
N ILE A 108 3.94 -18.71 -15.85
CA ILE A 108 3.76 -19.82 -14.92
C ILE A 108 4.12 -21.11 -15.64
N ALA A 109 5.03 -21.90 -15.06
CA ALA A 109 5.34 -23.24 -15.52
C ALA A 109 5.17 -24.24 -14.38
N TYR A 110 4.68 -25.44 -14.69
CA TYR A 110 4.45 -26.48 -13.69
C TYR A 110 4.72 -27.88 -14.24
N LEU A 111 5.30 -28.74 -13.41
CA LEU A 111 5.66 -30.11 -13.74
C LEU A 111 5.11 -31.07 -12.70
N ILE A 112 4.47 -32.15 -13.15
CA ILE A 112 3.96 -33.23 -12.29
C ILE A 112 5.04 -34.30 -12.15
N HIS A 113 5.45 -34.57 -10.91
CA HIS A 113 6.40 -35.60 -10.53
C HIS A 113 5.72 -36.69 -9.68
N ASP A 114 5.75 -37.95 -10.12
CA ASP A 114 5.30 -39.13 -9.38
C ASP A 114 6.36 -39.55 -8.35
N VAL A 115 6.01 -39.41 -7.07
CA VAL A 115 6.92 -39.67 -5.95
C VAL A 115 7.19 -41.15 -5.75
N ARG A 116 6.21 -42.01 -6.06
CA ARG A 116 6.31 -43.47 -5.87
C ARG A 116 7.16 -44.13 -6.95
N HIS A 117 7.14 -43.58 -8.17
CA HIS A 117 7.86 -44.10 -9.33
C HIS A 117 9.11 -43.28 -9.70
N ASN A 118 9.36 -42.15 -9.03
CA ASN A 118 10.41 -41.16 -9.29
C ASN A 118 10.46 -40.75 -10.78
N LYS A 119 9.34 -40.23 -11.30
CA LYS A 119 9.15 -39.95 -12.73
C LYS A 119 8.35 -38.69 -13.01
N ILE A 120 8.75 -37.96 -14.05
CA ILE A 120 7.98 -36.88 -14.65
C ILE A 120 6.77 -37.48 -15.39
N ILE A 121 5.57 -36.97 -15.12
CA ILE A 121 4.32 -37.34 -15.81
C ILE A 121 4.00 -36.36 -16.95
N ALA A 122 4.15 -35.05 -16.70
CA ALA A 122 3.93 -33.99 -17.67
C ALA A 122 4.56 -32.68 -17.18
N VAL A 123 4.77 -31.74 -18.10
CA VAL A 123 5.18 -30.36 -17.84
C VAL A 123 4.41 -29.44 -18.80
N GLU A 124 4.00 -28.27 -18.32
CA GLU A 124 3.30 -27.24 -19.09
C GLU A 124 3.85 -25.85 -18.74
N GLN A 125 3.66 -24.88 -19.63
CA GLN A 125 4.07 -23.49 -19.46
C GLN A 125 3.04 -22.56 -20.10
N HIS A 126 2.57 -21.56 -19.34
CA HIS A 126 1.58 -20.58 -19.79
C HIS A 126 2.13 -19.17 -19.57
N LEU A 127 1.98 -18.31 -20.58
CA LEU A 127 2.23 -16.88 -20.43
C LEU A 127 1.03 -16.21 -19.78
N VAL A 128 1.29 -15.40 -18.75
CA VAL A 128 0.31 -14.61 -18.02
C VAL A 128 0.40 -13.16 -18.51
N LYS A 129 -0.74 -12.56 -18.85
CA LYS A 129 -0.80 -11.16 -19.30
C LYS A 129 -0.46 -10.21 -18.13
N PRO A 130 0.68 -9.50 -18.16
CA PRO A 130 1.23 -8.84 -16.97
C PRO A 130 0.55 -7.48 -16.72
N GLN A 131 -0.60 -7.50 -16.04
CA GLN A 131 -1.31 -6.27 -15.64
C GLN A 131 -0.64 -5.57 -14.45
N VAL A 132 -0.50 -4.24 -14.52
CA VAL A 132 -0.02 -3.37 -13.44
C VAL A 132 -0.98 -3.40 -12.23
N ASN A 133 -0.47 -3.26 -11.01
CA ASN A 133 -1.32 -3.25 -9.81
C ASN A 133 -2.10 -1.93 -9.66
N PRO A 134 -3.40 -1.97 -9.25
CA PRO A 134 -4.20 -0.76 -9.04
C PRO A 134 -3.58 0.19 -8.00
N GLY A 135 -3.08 1.33 -8.45
CA GLY A 135 -2.39 2.34 -7.63
C GLY A 135 -0.97 2.68 -8.07
N GLN A 136 -0.34 1.86 -8.91
CA GLN A 136 1.03 2.10 -9.42
C GLN A 136 1.09 2.95 -10.71
N THR A 137 -0.05 3.47 -11.19
CA THR A 137 -0.13 4.35 -12.36
C THR A 137 0.46 5.73 -12.04
N GLY A 138 1.77 5.89 -12.28
CA GLY A 138 2.42 7.20 -12.31
C GLY A 138 1.92 8.06 -13.48
N SER A 139 2.10 9.37 -13.40
CA SER A 139 1.62 10.36 -14.38
C SER A 139 2.25 10.27 -15.78
N ASP A 140 3.26 9.42 -15.94
CA ASP A 140 4.23 9.48 -17.04
C ASP A 140 4.19 8.21 -17.94
N SER A 141 3.34 7.22 -17.62
CA SER A 141 3.15 6.03 -18.45
C SER A 141 2.04 6.24 -19.48
N SER A 142 2.40 6.20 -20.78
CA SER A 142 1.44 6.26 -21.89
C SER A 142 0.40 5.13 -21.82
N GLU A 143 -0.89 5.50 -21.80
CA GLU A 143 -1.99 4.68 -21.28
C GLU A 143 -2.47 3.51 -22.17
N GLU A 144 -1.83 3.22 -23.31
CA GLU A 144 -2.49 2.48 -24.41
C GLU A 144 -2.83 0.99 -24.16
N ASP A 145 -2.21 0.30 -23.18
CA ASP A 145 -2.43 -1.16 -22.96
C ASP A 145 -2.61 -1.63 -21.50
N GLY A 146 -2.28 -0.80 -20.50
CA GLY A 146 -2.34 -1.19 -19.07
C GLY A 146 -1.39 -2.33 -18.64
N LEU A 147 -0.43 -2.68 -19.50
CA LEU A 147 0.58 -3.72 -19.28
C LEU A 147 1.81 -3.20 -18.53
N ALA A 148 2.42 -4.07 -17.73
CA ALA A 148 3.68 -3.77 -17.04
C ALA A 148 4.89 -3.90 -17.99
N THR A 149 5.86 -3.01 -17.82
CA THR A 149 7.12 -3.05 -18.57
C THR A 149 7.98 -4.25 -18.14
N ILE A 150 8.51 -5.00 -19.10
CA ILE A 150 9.48 -6.08 -18.85
C ILE A 150 10.87 -5.47 -18.61
N SER A 151 11.47 -5.80 -17.47
CA SER A 151 12.84 -5.43 -17.10
C SER A 151 13.87 -6.03 -18.08
N GLU A 152 15.07 -5.44 -18.12
CA GLU A 152 16.20 -6.01 -18.87
C GLU A 152 16.65 -7.34 -18.28
N GLU A 153 16.60 -7.48 -16.95
CA GLU A 153 16.88 -8.70 -16.19
C GLU A 153 15.97 -9.86 -16.63
N CYS A 154 14.64 -9.70 -16.51
CA CYS A 154 13.64 -10.66 -16.97
C CYS A 154 13.87 -11.02 -18.44
N ARG A 155 14.08 -10.03 -19.31
CA ARG A 155 14.32 -10.27 -20.75
C ARG A 155 15.58 -11.08 -21.00
N SER A 156 16.65 -10.83 -20.23
CA SER A 156 17.94 -11.50 -20.39
C SER A 156 17.93 -12.97 -19.95
N GLU A 157 17.18 -13.33 -18.90
CA GLU A 157 17.05 -14.71 -18.44
C GLU A 157 16.02 -15.51 -19.26
N THR A 158 14.88 -14.90 -19.56
CA THR A 158 13.69 -15.61 -20.08
C THR A 158 13.57 -15.56 -21.60
N GLY A 159 14.16 -14.55 -22.25
CA GLY A 159 13.94 -14.24 -23.67
C GLY A 159 12.60 -13.54 -23.99
N LEU A 160 11.75 -13.23 -23.01
CA LEU A 160 10.41 -12.67 -23.23
C LEU A 160 10.44 -11.21 -23.71
N SER A 161 9.59 -10.90 -24.70
CA SER A 161 9.35 -9.56 -25.25
C SER A 161 7.92 -9.08 -24.99
N ALA A 162 7.64 -7.79 -25.20
CA ALA A 162 6.27 -7.25 -25.07
C ALA A 162 5.29 -7.97 -26.03
N ASP A 163 5.75 -8.28 -27.24
CA ASP A 163 5.00 -8.98 -28.28
C ASP A 163 4.59 -10.41 -27.85
N SER A 164 5.33 -11.00 -26.92
CA SER A 164 5.07 -12.35 -26.39
C SER A 164 3.71 -12.44 -25.68
N PHE A 165 3.16 -11.32 -25.20
CA PHE A 165 1.91 -11.29 -24.43
C PHE A 165 0.66 -10.97 -25.25
N HIS A 166 0.76 -10.81 -26.58
CA HIS A 166 -0.40 -10.46 -27.42
C HIS A 166 -1.54 -11.50 -27.32
N SER A 167 -1.21 -12.78 -27.18
CA SER A 167 -2.16 -13.89 -27.00
C SER A 167 -2.14 -14.50 -25.58
N ALA A 168 -1.60 -13.80 -24.58
CA ALA A 168 -1.50 -14.31 -23.21
C ALA A 168 -2.83 -14.16 -22.44
N SER A 169 -3.16 -15.17 -21.63
CA SER A 169 -4.34 -15.20 -20.77
C SER A 169 -4.11 -14.39 -19.49
N TYR A 170 -5.18 -13.89 -18.87
CA TYR A 170 -5.10 -13.31 -17.53
C TYR A 170 -4.79 -14.37 -16.47
N LEU A 171 -4.18 -13.95 -15.35
CA LEU A 171 -3.72 -14.85 -14.29
C LEU A 171 -4.80 -15.85 -13.85
N GLU A 172 -6.01 -15.38 -13.55
CA GLU A 172 -7.14 -16.22 -13.11
C GLU A 172 -7.44 -17.38 -14.07
N SER A 173 -7.53 -17.10 -15.37
CA SER A 173 -7.76 -18.13 -16.39
C SER A 173 -6.60 -19.12 -16.55
N VAL A 174 -5.36 -18.70 -16.26
CA VAL A 174 -4.20 -19.61 -16.22
C VAL A 174 -4.25 -20.52 -14.99
N LEU A 175 -4.78 -20.05 -13.86
CA LEU A 175 -5.01 -20.90 -12.68
C LEU A 175 -6.14 -21.90 -12.91
N GLU A 176 -7.23 -21.47 -13.55
CA GLU A 176 -8.32 -22.37 -14.01
C GLU A 176 -7.82 -23.43 -14.99
N GLU A 177 -6.96 -23.06 -15.95
CA GLU A 177 -6.37 -23.99 -16.91
C GLU A 177 -5.42 -24.99 -16.24
N MET A 178 -4.58 -24.54 -15.31
CA MET A 178 -3.74 -25.43 -14.50
C MET A 178 -4.57 -26.40 -13.66
N ASP A 179 -5.58 -25.94 -12.92
CA ASP A 179 -6.42 -26.81 -12.09
C ASP A 179 -7.15 -27.87 -12.95
N LYS A 180 -7.73 -27.44 -14.08
CA LYS A 180 -8.32 -28.32 -15.09
C LYS A 180 -7.30 -29.34 -15.63
N PHE A 181 -6.04 -28.97 -15.82
CA PHE A 181 -4.99 -29.89 -16.22
C PHE A 181 -4.67 -30.92 -15.12
N LEU A 182 -4.49 -30.49 -13.87
CA LEU A 182 -4.22 -31.36 -12.71
C LEU A 182 -5.37 -32.38 -12.50
N ARG A 183 -6.62 -31.95 -12.71
CA ARG A 183 -7.82 -32.81 -12.74
C ARG A 183 -7.80 -33.80 -13.91
N ASN A 184 -7.52 -33.33 -15.13
CA ASN A 184 -7.45 -34.17 -16.33
C ASN A 184 -6.34 -35.24 -16.27
N LYS A 185 -5.23 -34.96 -15.56
CA LYS A 185 -4.16 -35.93 -15.28
C LYS A 185 -4.51 -36.90 -14.13
N GLY A 186 -5.65 -36.73 -13.46
CA GLY A 186 -6.10 -37.61 -12.38
C GLY A 186 -5.27 -37.52 -11.11
N ILE A 187 -4.67 -36.36 -10.83
CA ILE A 187 -3.84 -36.14 -9.63
C ILE A 187 -4.46 -35.18 -8.61
N HIS A 188 -5.47 -34.40 -9.00
CA HIS A 188 -6.22 -33.55 -8.08
C HIS A 188 -6.99 -34.40 -7.04
N PRO A 189 -7.08 -34.03 -5.75
CA PRO A 189 -7.69 -34.87 -4.71
C PRO A 189 -9.11 -35.34 -5.04
N GLU A 190 -9.92 -34.44 -5.58
CA GLU A 190 -11.31 -34.71 -6.00
C GLU A 190 -11.42 -35.67 -7.20
N SER A 191 -10.33 -35.91 -7.93
CA SER A 191 -10.28 -36.76 -9.12
C SER A 191 -9.96 -38.23 -8.84
N GLY A 192 -9.77 -38.63 -7.57
CA GLY A 192 -9.58 -40.05 -7.23
C GLY A 192 -8.84 -40.39 -5.94
N GLY A 193 -8.72 -39.46 -4.98
CA GLY A 193 -8.15 -39.76 -3.66
C GLY A 193 -6.62 -39.96 -3.63
N LYS A 194 -5.91 -39.55 -4.68
CA LYS A 194 -4.46 -39.35 -4.64
C LYS A 194 -4.14 -37.94 -4.13
N THR A 195 -2.96 -37.78 -3.55
CA THR A 195 -2.50 -36.54 -2.91
C THR A 195 -1.42 -35.86 -3.74
N PHE A 196 -1.47 -34.52 -3.81
CA PHE A 196 -0.35 -33.73 -4.34
C PHE A 196 -0.02 -32.55 -3.42
N THR A 197 1.17 -31.98 -3.58
CA THR A 197 1.54 -30.71 -2.94
C THR A 197 2.46 -29.93 -3.88
N LEU A 198 2.40 -28.60 -3.83
CA LEU A 198 3.28 -27.74 -4.60
C LEU A 198 4.72 -27.81 -4.06
N VAL A 199 5.70 -27.67 -4.95
CA VAL A 199 7.10 -27.46 -4.61
C VAL A 199 7.58 -26.24 -5.38
N LEU A 200 8.23 -25.29 -4.72
CA LEU A 200 8.86 -24.13 -5.35
C LEU A 200 10.34 -24.13 -5.01
N GLU A 201 11.18 -23.50 -5.85
CA GLU A 201 12.62 -23.34 -5.57
C GLU A 201 12.86 -22.77 -4.17
N GLY A 202 12.10 -21.73 -3.82
CA GLY A 202 12.04 -21.19 -2.47
C GLY A 202 10.70 -20.53 -2.18
N GLN A 203 10.55 -19.98 -0.97
CA GLN A 203 9.32 -19.34 -0.51
C GLN A 203 8.99 -17.98 -1.16
N HIS A 204 9.96 -17.25 -1.71
CA HIS A 204 9.73 -15.88 -2.24
C HIS A 204 8.66 -15.77 -3.35
N PRO A 205 8.62 -16.62 -4.40
CA PRO A 205 7.59 -16.52 -5.43
C PRO A 205 6.17 -16.74 -4.89
N MET A 206 6.00 -17.60 -3.87
CA MET A 206 4.68 -17.81 -3.24
C MET A 206 4.30 -16.65 -2.31
N ARG A 207 5.26 -16.20 -1.48
CA ARG A 207 5.01 -15.25 -0.37
C ARG A 207 5.07 -13.77 -0.77
N LEU A 208 5.93 -13.38 -1.72
CA LEU A 208 6.07 -11.99 -2.19
C LEU A 208 5.31 -11.70 -3.49
N VAL A 209 5.08 -12.70 -4.34
CA VAL A 209 4.44 -12.50 -5.65
C VAL A 209 3.01 -13.06 -5.66
N PHE A 210 2.86 -14.39 -5.62
CA PHE A 210 1.57 -15.06 -5.90
C PHE A 210 0.43 -14.57 -4.99
N HIS A 211 0.59 -14.69 -3.67
CA HIS A 211 -0.46 -14.33 -2.72
C HIS A 211 -0.78 -12.82 -2.70
N PRO A 212 0.22 -11.90 -2.72
CA PRO A 212 -0.01 -10.48 -2.98
C PRO A 212 -0.75 -10.18 -4.28
N GLU A 213 -0.33 -10.74 -5.41
CA GLU A 213 -0.90 -10.42 -6.72
C GLU A 213 -2.35 -10.91 -6.85
N THR A 214 -2.65 -12.15 -6.43
CA THR A 214 -4.03 -12.65 -6.44
C THR A 214 -4.94 -11.80 -5.55
N CYS A 215 -4.44 -11.31 -4.41
CA CYS A 215 -5.20 -10.45 -3.52
C CYS A 215 -5.34 -9.01 -4.05
N SER A 216 -4.35 -8.50 -4.78
CA SER A 216 -4.40 -7.24 -5.51
C SER A 216 -5.47 -7.28 -6.61
N LYS A 217 -5.40 -8.31 -7.47
CA LYS A 217 -6.31 -8.55 -8.61
C LYS A 217 -7.70 -9.10 -8.21
N LYS A 218 -7.94 -9.33 -6.91
CA LYS A 218 -9.19 -9.85 -6.31
C LYS A 218 -9.60 -11.28 -6.76
N ILE A 219 -8.62 -12.08 -7.19
CA ILE A 219 -8.82 -13.48 -7.60
C ILE A 219 -9.12 -14.33 -6.36
N SER A 220 -10.20 -15.12 -6.38
CA SER A 220 -10.54 -16.01 -5.26
C SER A 220 -9.76 -17.32 -5.34
N LEU A 221 -9.02 -17.63 -4.28
CA LEU A 221 -8.29 -18.90 -4.14
C LEU A 221 -9.10 -20.00 -3.43
N GLU A 222 -10.40 -19.79 -3.18
CA GLU A 222 -11.29 -20.79 -2.56
C GLU A 222 -11.43 -22.06 -3.41
N GLN A 223 -11.37 -21.92 -4.74
CA GLN A 223 -11.37 -23.03 -5.69
C GLN A 223 -10.01 -23.73 -5.80
N PHE A 224 -8.93 -23.10 -5.30
CA PHE A 224 -7.54 -23.55 -5.47
C PHE A 224 -6.80 -23.66 -4.12
N PRO A 225 -7.35 -24.38 -3.12
CA PRO A 225 -6.86 -24.34 -1.73
C PRO A 225 -5.42 -24.87 -1.56
N TYR A 226 -4.92 -25.64 -2.53
CA TYR A 226 -3.55 -26.17 -2.52
C TYR A 226 -2.46 -25.09 -2.60
N PHE A 227 -2.76 -23.86 -3.08
CA PHE A 227 -1.79 -22.75 -3.07
C PHE A 227 -1.39 -22.27 -1.68
N TYR A 228 -2.18 -22.57 -0.64
CA TYR A 228 -1.83 -22.26 0.76
C TYR A 228 -0.86 -23.29 1.39
N SER A 229 -0.33 -24.25 0.62
CA SER A 229 0.55 -25.32 1.10
C SER A 229 1.61 -25.73 0.09
N PHE A 230 2.90 -25.49 0.38
CA PHE A 230 4.01 -25.78 -0.54
C PHE A 230 5.28 -26.23 0.19
N PHE A 231 6.19 -26.92 -0.52
CA PHE A 231 7.55 -27.17 -0.04
C PHE A 231 8.53 -26.14 -0.64
N ASP A 232 9.38 -25.54 0.20
CA ASP A 232 10.57 -24.79 -0.23
C ASP A 232 11.69 -25.80 -0.55
N LEU A 233 12.08 -25.90 -1.82
CA LEU A 233 13.01 -26.92 -2.29
C LEU A 233 14.43 -26.73 -1.72
N ARG A 234 14.88 -25.50 -1.49
CA ARG A 234 16.19 -25.24 -0.84
C ARG A 234 16.18 -25.73 0.61
N LYS A 235 15.09 -25.52 1.37
CA LYS A 235 14.94 -26.09 2.72
C LYS A 235 14.90 -27.62 2.69
N GLU A 236 14.11 -28.21 1.81
CA GLU A 236 14.07 -29.67 1.65
C GLU A 236 15.39 -30.27 1.14
N PHE A 237 16.21 -29.49 0.42
CA PHE A 237 17.55 -29.86 -0.03
C PHE A 237 18.59 -29.87 1.10
N LEU A 238 18.48 -28.94 2.05
CA LEU A 238 19.35 -28.84 3.21
C LEU A 238 18.98 -29.84 4.32
N LYS A 239 17.72 -30.29 4.39
CA LYS A 239 17.28 -31.33 5.34
C LYS A 239 18.14 -32.61 5.19
N GLY A 240 18.88 -32.96 6.24
CA GLY A 240 19.74 -34.13 6.28
C GLY A 240 21.13 -33.98 5.63
N ARG A 241 21.53 -32.76 5.21
CA ARG A 241 22.87 -32.47 4.69
C ARG A 241 23.62 -31.50 5.59
N ASN A 242 24.94 -31.68 5.70
CA ASN A 242 25.82 -30.83 6.53
C ASN A 242 26.26 -29.54 5.78
N SER A 243 25.38 -28.96 4.97
CA SER A 243 25.65 -27.72 4.23
C SER A 243 25.15 -26.52 5.03
N GLU A 244 25.99 -25.49 5.19
CA GLU A 244 25.57 -24.24 5.83
C GLU A 244 24.47 -23.56 4.99
N PRO A 245 23.38 -23.04 5.60
CA PRO A 245 22.23 -22.51 4.84
C PRO A 245 22.59 -21.44 3.80
N ASP A 246 23.53 -20.56 4.16
CA ASP A 246 24.00 -19.44 3.32
C ASP A 246 24.72 -19.89 2.03
N THR A 247 24.99 -21.19 1.87
CA THR A 247 25.68 -21.73 0.68
C THR A 247 24.75 -22.14 -0.47
N ILE A 248 23.44 -22.30 -0.23
CA ILE A 248 22.46 -22.75 -1.22
C ILE A 248 21.39 -21.68 -1.40
N VAL A 249 21.69 -20.67 -2.23
CA VAL A 249 20.80 -19.52 -2.47
C VAL A 249 19.94 -19.66 -3.73
N SER A 250 20.26 -20.60 -4.63
CA SER A 250 19.53 -20.81 -5.88
C SER A 250 19.40 -22.29 -6.28
N LEU A 251 18.49 -22.56 -7.23
CA LEU A 251 18.39 -23.84 -7.92
C LEU A 251 19.67 -24.21 -8.66
N LYS A 252 20.44 -23.23 -9.15
CA LYS A 252 21.74 -23.49 -9.75
C LYS A 252 22.71 -24.07 -8.73
N ASP A 253 22.78 -23.52 -7.52
CA ASP A 253 23.66 -24.05 -6.46
C ASP A 253 23.26 -25.47 -6.06
N MET A 254 21.96 -25.78 -6.05
CA MET A 254 21.43 -27.15 -5.86
C MET A 254 21.76 -28.11 -7.00
N LEU A 255 21.95 -27.63 -8.23
CA LEU A 255 22.41 -28.45 -9.36
C LEU A 255 23.93 -28.65 -9.32
N ASP A 256 24.69 -27.55 -9.20
CA ASP A 256 26.16 -27.56 -9.19
C ASP A 256 26.70 -28.43 -8.04
N SER A 257 26.11 -28.34 -6.84
CA SER A 257 26.46 -29.20 -5.68
C SER A 257 26.00 -30.66 -5.78
N LEU A 258 25.18 -31.01 -6.77
CA LEU A 258 24.81 -32.38 -7.12
C LEU A 258 25.53 -32.89 -8.38
N GLU A 259 26.49 -32.13 -8.93
CA GLU A 259 27.17 -32.38 -10.20
C GLU A 259 26.20 -32.49 -11.40
N MET A 260 25.06 -31.81 -11.32
CA MET A 260 24.03 -31.75 -12.36
C MET A 260 24.07 -30.41 -13.10
N GLN A 261 23.41 -30.35 -14.25
CA GLN A 261 23.25 -29.13 -15.05
C GLN A 261 21.78 -28.94 -15.43
N PHE A 262 21.43 -27.72 -15.83
CA PHE A 262 20.17 -27.45 -16.54
C PHE A 262 20.10 -28.28 -17.83
N ASP A 263 18.89 -28.51 -18.35
CA ASP A 263 18.70 -29.18 -19.63
C ASP A 263 18.55 -28.19 -20.78
N ASN A 264 18.54 -28.71 -22.01
CA ASN A 264 18.47 -27.89 -23.23
C ASN A 264 17.03 -27.61 -23.69
N SER A 265 16.03 -27.70 -22.78
CA SER A 265 14.65 -27.31 -23.10
C SER A 265 14.58 -25.86 -23.58
N PRO A 266 13.92 -25.57 -24.72
CA PRO A 266 13.92 -24.22 -25.29
C PRO A 266 13.21 -23.23 -24.36
N ASP A 267 12.06 -23.63 -23.83
CA ASP A 267 11.23 -22.89 -22.90
C ASP A 267 11.88 -22.71 -21.52
N TYR A 268 11.98 -21.47 -21.06
CA TYR A 268 12.61 -21.10 -19.79
C TYR A 268 11.96 -21.78 -18.58
N GLY A 269 10.63 -21.63 -18.42
CA GLY A 269 9.92 -22.19 -17.27
C GLY A 269 9.91 -23.72 -17.26
N THR A 270 9.82 -24.35 -18.42
CA THR A 270 9.98 -25.81 -18.59
C THR A 270 11.36 -26.27 -18.10
N ARG A 271 12.43 -25.56 -18.48
CA ARG A 271 13.81 -25.84 -18.04
C ARG A 271 13.97 -25.72 -16.53
N GLN A 272 13.39 -24.68 -15.92
CA GLN A 272 13.39 -24.50 -14.47
C GLN A 272 12.63 -25.64 -13.75
N CYS A 273 11.44 -26.01 -14.24
CA CYS A 273 10.66 -27.11 -13.68
C CYS A 273 11.37 -28.47 -13.81
N ILE A 274 12.05 -28.74 -14.93
CA ILE A 274 12.85 -29.96 -15.12
C ILE A 274 14.06 -29.98 -14.20
N ALA A 275 14.75 -28.85 -14.01
CA ALA A 275 15.84 -28.72 -13.05
C ALA A 275 15.39 -29.00 -11.60
N MET A 276 14.27 -28.39 -11.16
CA MET A 276 13.65 -28.72 -9.86
C MET A 276 13.31 -30.21 -9.77
N SER A 277 12.74 -30.79 -10.82
CA SER A 277 12.40 -32.22 -10.86
C SER A 277 13.62 -33.14 -10.74
N ARG A 278 14.77 -32.76 -11.31
CA ARG A 278 16.05 -33.49 -11.14
C ARG A 278 16.53 -33.46 -9.69
N VAL A 279 16.44 -32.31 -9.03
CA VAL A 279 16.79 -32.17 -7.60
C VAL A 279 15.84 -33.01 -6.73
N ILE A 280 14.53 -32.97 -7.00
CA ILE A 280 13.52 -33.84 -6.35
C ILE A 280 13.84 -35.32 -6.60
N SER A 281 14.12 -35.71 -7.84
CA SER A 281 14.51 -37.09 -8.19
C SER A 281 15.72 -37.56 -7.39
N ARG A 282 16.73 -36.70 -7.22
CA ARG A 282 17.92 -37.03 -6.45
C ARG A 282 17.62 -37.15 -4.96
N LEU A 283 16.86 -36.22 -4.39
CA LEU A 283 16.40 -36.27 -3.00
C LEU A 283 15.64 -37.56 -2.68
N LEU A 284 14.70 -37.98 -3.53
CA LEU A 284 13.95 -39.23 -3.36
C LEU A 284 14.86 -40.47 -3.44
N ASN A 285 15.88 -40.46 -4.31
CA ASN A 285 16.87 -41.54 -4.41
C ASN A 285 17.85 -41.56 -3.22
N ASP A 286 18.19 -40.39 -2.65
CA ASP A 286 18.95 -40.25 -1.40
C ASP A 286 18.12 -40.67 -0.16
N GLY A 287 16.82 -40.99 -0.33
CA GLY A 287 15.91 -41.47 0.73
C GLY A 287 15.09 -40.38 1.44
N HIS A 288 15.08 -39.15 0.92
CA HIS A 288 14.34 -38.02 1.50
C HIS A 288 12.82 -38.21 1.42
N THR A 289 12.09 -37.64 2.38
CA THR A 289 10.62 -37.71 2.43
C THR A 289 9.99 -36.35 2.73
N PHE A 290 9.30 -35.79 1.75
CA PHE A 290 8.53 -34.56 1.84
C PHE A 290 7.29 -34.77 2.74
N LYS A 291 7.25 -34.14 3.93
CA LYS A 291 6.20 -34.34 4.96
C LYS A 291 5.69 -33.06 5.64
N GLU A 292 6.53 -32.03 5.71
CA GLU A 292 6.27 -30.78 6.44
C GLU A 292 6.29 -29.58 5.48
N PRO A 293 5.25 -29.40 4.64
CA PRO A 293 5.15 -28.24 3.76
C PRO A 293 4.88 -26.97 4.56
N GLU A 294 5.45 -25.87 4.10
CA GLU A 294 5.08 -24.53 4.54
C GLU A 294 3.59 -24.26 4.31
N LYS A 295 3.03 -23.44 5.20
CA LYS A 295 1.66 -22.94 5.11
C LYS A 295 1.64 -21.43 4.94
N VAL A 296 0.64 -20.96 4.20
CA VAL A 296 0.26 -19.54 4.13
C VAL A 296 -1.10 -19.39 4.81
N ASN A 297 -1.21 -18.46 5.77
CA ASN A 297 -2.48 -18.22 6.45
C ASN A 297 -3.44 -17.48 5.49
N GLN A 298 -4.63 -18.05 5.23
CA GLN A 298 -5.67 -17.43 4.40
C GLN A 298 -6.29 -16.18 5.07
N PHE A 299 -6.30 -16.15 6.40
CA PHE A 299 -6.91 -15.12 7.23
C PHE A 299 -5.98 -14.69 8.37
N TYR A 300 -6.08 -13.42 8.76
CA TYR A 300 -5.56 -12.92 10.03
C TYR A 300 -6.63 -13.12 11.11
N TYR A 301 -6.20 -13.45 12.33
CA TYR A 301 -7.08 -13.64 13.48
C TYR A 301 -6.83 -12.53 14.51
N PRO A 302 -7.77 -11.59 14.72
CA PRO A 302 -7.73 -10.66 15.83
C PRO A 302 -7.73 -11.42 17.17
N ALA A 303 -6.81 -11.10 18.08
CA ALA A 303 -6.71 -11.78 19.38
C ALA A 303 -6.12 -10.87 20.47
N ILE A 304 -6.21 -11.34 21.73
CA ILE A 304 -5.60 -10.67 22.89
C ILE A 304 -4.09 -10.91 22.89
N VAL A 305 -3.31 -9.82 22.94
CA VAL A 305 -1.92 -9.82 23.40
C VAL A 305 -1.92 -9.36 24.86
N ARG A 306 -1.27 -10.11 25.75
CA ARG A 306 -1.10 -9.73 27.16
C ARG A 306 0.24 -9.06 27.39
N LYS A 307 0.29 -8.19 28.40
CA LYS A 307 1.53 -7.57 28.91
C LYS A 307 2.55 -8.57 29.49
N THR A 308 2.13 -9.82 29.69
CA THR A 308 2.97 -10.96 30.13
C THR A 308 3.47 -11.85 28.99
N ASP A 309 2.98 -11.65 27.75
CA ASP A 309 3.32 -12.54 26.65
C ASP A 309 4.75 -12.24 26.15
N THR A 310 5.57 -13.28 26.04
CA THR A 310 6.90 -13.18 25.44
C THR A 310 6.77 -13.16 23.91
N VAL A 311 7.27 -12.08 23.30
CA VAL A 311 7.37 -11.93 21.85
C VAL A 311 8.85 -11.91 21.48
N ASP A 312 9.23 -12.67 20.46
CA ASP A 312 10.58 -12.71 19.92
C ASP A 312 10.91 -11.37 19.22
N ASP A 313 12.03 -10.76 19.57
CA ASP A 313 12.48 -9.50 18.99
C ASP A 313 12.80 -9.64 17.50
N GLU A 314 13.19 -10.83 17.04
CA GLU A 314 13.44 -11.06 15.61
C GLU A 314 12.16 -11.34 14.80
N SER A 315 10.97 -11.40 15.45
CA SER A 315 9.67 -11.66 14.79
C SER A 315 8.87 -10.40 14.40
N VAL A 316 9.35 -9.19 14.71
CA VAL A 316 8.56 -7.94 14.61
C VAL A 316 9.12 -6.93 13.58
N VAL A 317 8.20 -6.26 12.86
CA VAL A 317 8.49 -5.04 12.08
C VAL A 317 7.66 -3.84 12.55
N ARG A 318 8.15 -2.63 12.26
CA ARG A 318 7.38 -1.38 12.27
C ARG A 318 7.09 -0.95 10.84
N ALA A 319 5.81 -0.78 10.52
CA ALA A 319 5.36 -0.14 9.28
C ALA A 319 5.10 1.35 9.52
N ARG A 320 5.46 2.20 8.56
CA ARG A 320 5.24 3.66 8.58
C ARG A 320 4.69 4.16 7.26
N GLY A 321 4.08 5.34 7.29
CA GLY A 321 3.52 6.01 6.11
C GLY A 321 2.09 5.58 5.76
N LEU A 322 1.51 4.67 6.56
CA LEU A 322 0.17 4.10 6.39
C LEU A 322 -0.90 5.20 6.19
N PRO A 323 -1.87 5.00 5.27
CA PRO A 323 -3.05 5.85 5.19
C PRO A 323 -3.75 5.96 6.55
N TRP A 324 -4.25 7.14 6.93
CA TRP A 324 -4.88 7.32 8.25
C TRP A 324 -6.15 6.47 8.44
N GLN A 325 -6.83 6.13 7.35
CA GLN A 325 -7.97 5.22 7.29
C GLN A 325 -7.59 3.73 7.43
N ALA A 326 -6.32 3.36 7.24
CA ALA A 326 -5.87 1.97 7.14
C ALA A 326 -6.24 1.11 8.37
N THR A 327 -6.40 -0.19 8.12
CA THR A 327 -6.94 -1.18 9.05
C THR A 327 -5.95 -2.32 9.27
N ASP A 328 -6.25 -3.22 10.21
CA ASP A 328 -5.58 -4.52 10.28
C ASP A 328 -5.86 -5.38 9.05
N ALA A 329 -7.04 -5.28 8.43
CA ALA A 329 -7.33 -5.90 7.14
C ALA A 329 -6.45 -5.36 5.99
N ASP A 330 -6.24 -4.04 5.89
CA ASP A 330 -5.33 -3.41 4.91
C ASP A 330 -3.87 -3.84 5.14
N ILE A 331 -3.43 -3.87 6.41
CA ILE A 331 -2.07 -4.28 6.78
C ILE A 331 -1.85 -5.77 6.48
N HIS A 332 -2.83 -6.63 6.80
CA HIS A 332 -2.81 -8.04 6.42
C HIS A 332 -2.84 -8.24 4.89
N LYS A 333 -3.58 -7.39 4.15
CA LYS A 333 -3.55 -7.39 2.68
C LYS A 333 -2.18 -6.97 2.13
N PHE A 334 -1.53 -5.98 2.72
CA PHE A 334 -0.20 -5.53 2.32
C PHE A 334 0.85 -6.63 2.55
N PHE A 335 0.84 -7.27 3.72
CA PHE A 335 1.72 -8.40 4.08
C PHE A 335 1.16 -9.78 3.67
N ARG A 336 0.18 -9.84 2.75
CA ARG A 336 -0.45 -11.09 2.29
C ARG A 336 0.64 -12.06 1.78
N GLY A 337 0.52 -13.34 2.12
CA GLY A 337 1.56 -14.34 1.84
C GLY A 337 2.55 -14.57 3.00
N LEU A 338 2.60 -13.65 3.98
CA LEU A 338 3.37 -13.80 5.22
C LEU A 338 2.42 -14.11 6.39
N ASN A 339 2.81 -15.03 7.26
CA ASN A 339 1.94 -15.43 8.37
C ASN A 339 2.13 -14.47 9.55
N ILE A 340 1.16 -13.59 9.74
CA ILE A 340 1.03 -12.71 10.92
C ILE A 340 0.38 -13.51 12.05
N SER A 341 0.97 -13.44 13.25
CA SER A 341 0.44 -14.14 14.43
C SER A 341 -0.93 -13.62 14.85
N ALA A 342 -1.72 -14.44 15.55
CA ALA A 342 -3.00 -14.01 16.10
C ALA A 342 -2.82 -12.79 17.04
N GLY A 343 -3.62 -11.74 16.84
CA GLY A 343 -3.47 -10.45 17.53
C GLY A 343 -2.20 -9.65 17.13
N GLY A 344 -1.45 -10.13 16.14
CA GLY A 344 -0.14 -9.63 15.71
C GLY A 344 -0.12 -8.27 15.02
N ILE A 345 -1.25 -7.57 14.84
CA ILE A 345 -1.29 -6.23 14.23
C ILE A 345 -1.66 -5.18 15.29
N ALA A 346 -0.76 -4.23 15.52
CA ALA A 346 -0.93 -3.15 16.48
C ALA A 346 -0.78 -1.76 15.83
N LEU A 347 -1.90 -1.10 15.54
CA LEU A 347 -1.92 0.31 15.12
C LEU A 347 -1.41 1.20 16.27
N VAL A 348 -0.47 2.10 16.00
CA VAL A 348 0.09 3.00 17.02
C VAL A 348 -0.74 4.29 17.10
N LEU A 349 -1.25 4.59 18.30
CA LEU A 349 -1.92 5.86 18.59
C LEU A 349 -0.95 6.94 19.11
N SER A 350 -1.31 8.20 18.87
CA SER A 350 -0.72 9.37 19.52
C SER A 350 -1.17 9.47 20.98
N LYS A 351 -0.48 10.32 21.77
CA LYS A 351 -0.92 10.70 23.13
C LYS A 351 -2.34 11.29 23.21
N VAL A 352 -2.91 11.71 22.07
CA VAL A 352 -4.28 12.28 21.95
C VAL A 352 -5.29 11.22 21.48
N GLY A 353 -4.87 9.95 21.32
CA GLY A 353 -5.73 8.87 20.84
C GLY A 353 -6.19 9.07 19.39
N ARG A 354 -5.28 9.53 18.51
CA ARG A 354 -5.43 9.55 17.04
C ARG A 354 -4.38 8.62 16.43
N ARG A 355 -4.67 7.96 15.31
CA ARG A 355 -3.73 7.08 14.60
C ARG A 355 -2.53 7.88 14.07
N ASN A 356 -1.30 7.35 14.24
CA ASN A 356 -0.07 8.02 13.78
C ASN A 356 0.29 7.75 12.30
N GLY A 357 -0.38 6.82 11.62
CA GLY A 357 0.12 6.26 10.35
C GLY A 357 1.31 5.29 10.53
N GLU A 358 1.44 4.74 11.74
CA GLU A 358 2.41 3.70 12.09
C GLU A 358 1.70 2.45 12.66
N ALA A 359 2.29 1.28 12.45
CA ALA A 359 1.87 0.03 13.07
C ALA A 359 3.09 -0.82 13.45
N LEU A 360 2.93 -1.70 14.44
CA LEU A 360 3.85 -2.80 14.72
C LEU A 360 3.16 -4.11 14.30
N ILE A 361 3.89 -4.97 13.60
CA ILE A 361 3.40 -6.25 13.08
C ILE A 361 4.32 -7.37 13.54
N ARG A 362 3.75 -8.37 14.21
CA ARG A 362 4.39 -9.61 14.64
C ARG A 362 4.07 -10.75 13.68
N PHE A 363 5.10 -11.39 13.15
CA PHE A 363 4.98 -12.60 12.33
C PHE A 363 5.20 -13.88 13.14
N ASP A 364 4.77 -15.01 12.59
CA ASP A 364 4.97 -16.34 13.19
C ASP A 364 6.43 -16.81 13.19
N SER A 365 7.32 -16.17 12.42
CA SER A 365 8.74 -16.51 12.34
C SER A 365 9.62 -15.29 12.01
N GLN A 366 10.90 -15.37 12.38
CA GLN A 366 11.94 -14.43 11.93
C GLN A 366 12.03 -14.37 10.40
N GLU A 367 11.91 -15.51 9.70
CA GLU A 367 11.97 -15.51 8.23
C GLU A 367 10.86 -14.65 7.62
N HIS A 368 9.63 -14.75 8.12
CA HIS A 368 8.53 -13.92 7.64
C HIS A 368 8.76 -12.43 7.96
N ARG A 369 9.39 -12.11 9.10
CA ARG A 369 9.84 -10.76 9.44
C ARG A 369 10.87 -10.26 8.43
N ASP A 370 11.87 -11.06 8.08
CA ASP A 370 12.92 -10.67 7.11
C ASP A 370 12.38 -10.55 5.67
N ILE A 371 11.42 -11.39 5.28
CA ILE A 371 10.69 -11.21 4.01
C ILE A 371 9.78 -9.97 4.04
N ALA A 372 9.20 -9.62 5.19
CA ALA A 372 8.43 -8.38 5.33
C ALA A 372 9.29 -7.13 5.14
N LEU A 373 10.59 -7.16 5.49
CA LEU A 373 11.54 -6.07 5.20
C LEU A 373 11.78 -5.90 3.70
N LYS A 374 11.74 -7.01 2.92
CA LYS A 374 11.79 -6.95 1.45
C LYS A 374 10.59 -6.21 0.82
N LYS A 375 9.54 -5.89 1.61
CA LYS A 375 8.41 -5.02 1.19
C LYS A 375 8.61 -3.52 1.48
N HIS A 376 9.80 -3.08 1.87
CA HIS A 376 10.08 -1.66 2.10
C HIS A 376 9.87 -0.85 0.81
N ARG A 377 9.03 0.21 0.87
CA ARG A 377 8.53 1.06 -0.24
C ARG A 377 7.48 0.44 -1.16
N HIS A 378 6.97 -0.75 -0.86
CA HIS A 378 5.75 -1.26 -1.53
C HIS A 378 4.55 -0.35 -1.24
N HIS A 379 3.53 -0.39 -2.10
CA HIS A 379 2.41 0.55 -2.07
C HIS A 379 1.18 -0.01 -1.34
N MET A 380 0.63 0.80 -0.43
CA MET A 380 -0.71 0.64 0.14
C MET A 380 -1.57 1.82 -0.31
N GLN A 381 -2.41 1.59 -1.32
CA GLN A 381 -3.14 2.66 -2.02
C GLN A 381 -2.14 3.69 -2.57
N GLN A 382 -2.38 4.99 -2.42
CA GLN A 382 -1.53 6.09 -2.89
C GLN A 382 -0.35 6.42 -1.94
N ARG A 383 0.19 5.40 -1.24
CA ARG A 383 1.21 5.57 -0.19
C ARG A 383 2.23 4.44 -0.27
N TYR A 384 3.51 4.76 -0.49
CA TYR A 384 4.58 3.82 -0.18
C TYR A 384 4.66 3.61 1.34
N ILE A 385 4.94 2.38 1.76
CA ILE A 385 5.06 1.99 3.16
C ILE A 385 6.52 1.73 3.50
N GLU A 386 7.06 2.42 4.50
CA GLU A 386 8.39 2.11 5.02
C GLU A 386 8.25 0.94 6.00
N VAL A 387 8.98 -0.15 5.77
CA VAL A 387 9.08 -1.27 6.71
C VAL A 387 10.48 -1.27 7.35
N TYR A 388 10.54 -1.46 8.67
CA TYR A 388 11.76 -1.47 9.48
C TYR A 388 11.70 -2.59 10.53
N ARG A 389 12.86 -3.07 11.02
CA ARG A 389 12.90 -3.96 12.21
C ARG A 389 12.42 -3.21 13.46
N ALA A 390 11.77 -3.93 14.37
CA ALA A 390 11.38 -3.44 15.70
C ALA A 390 11.40 -4.61 16.70
N THR A 391 11.28 -4.34 18.00
CA THR A 391 11.38 -5.39 19.03
C THR A 391 10.01 -5.95 19.44
N GLY A 392 10.00 -7.17 19.97
CA GLY A 392 8.87 -7.77 20.67
C GLY A 392 8.50 -6.97 21.91
N ARG A 393 9.48 -6.35 22.57
CA ARG A 393 9.24 -5.38 23.65
C ARG A 393 8.45 -4.15 23.18
N ASP A 394 8.77 -3.57 22.01
CA ASP A 394 8.01 -2.46 21.42
C ASP A 394 6.57 -2.91 21.11
N PHE A 395 6.41 -4.10 20.53
CA PHE A 395 5.11 -4.66 20.21
C PHE A 395 4.23 -4.85 21.45
N VAL A 396 4.75 -5.49 22.51
CA VAL A 396 4.01 -5.71 23.77
C VAL A 396 3.70 -4.38 24.48
N ALA A 397 4.55 -3.36 24.35
CA ALA A 397 4.29 -2.02 24.90
C ALA A 397 3.11 -1.29 24.23
N VAL A 398 2.75 -1.63 22.99
CA VAL A 398 1.61 -1.06 22.25
C VAL A 398 0.39 -1.98 22.27
N ALA A 399 0.58 -3.29 22.11
CA ALA A 399 -0.50 -4.27 21.99
C ALA A 399 -0.99 -4.83 23.34
N GLY A 400 -0.14 -4.86 24.36
CA GLY A 400 -0.34 -5.65 25.58
C GLY A 400 -1.44 -5.13 26.50
N ALA A 401 -2.46 -5.95 26.73
CA ALA A 401 -3.47 -5.75 27.77
C ALA A 401 -2.92 -6.01 29.18
N ASP A 402 -3.34 -5.19 30.15
CA ASP A 402 -3.31 -5.50 31.59
C ASP A 402 -4.68 -5.33 32.28
N THR A 403 -5.75 -5.05 31.52
CA THR A 403 -7.10 -4.82 32.05
C THR A 403 -8.06 -5.95 31.70
N LYS A 404 -8.57 -6.65 32.74
CA LYS A 404 -9.50 -7.79 32.61
C LYS A 404 -10.77 -7.49 31.81
N GLU A 405 -11.22 -6.24 31.83
CA GLU A 405 -12.37 -5.75 31.06
C GLU A 405 -12.09 -5.80 29.54
N GLY A 406 -10.91 -5.32 29.13
CA GLY A 406 -10.44 -5.45 27.75
C GLY A 406 -10.20 -6.89 27.34
N GLU A 407 -9.62 -7.72 28.21
CA GLU A 407 -9.48 -9.17 27.97
C GLU A 407 -10.85 -9.84 27.76
N ASN A 408 -11.82 -9.61 28.65
CA ASN A 408 -13.15 -10.24 28.56
C ASN A 408 -13.96 -9.77 27.33
N PHE A 409 -13.71 -8.56 26.83
CA PHE A 409 -14.30 -8.06 25.59
C PHE A 409 -13.64 -8.67 24.36
N LEU A 410 -12.31 -8.58 24.27
CA LEU A 410 -11.53 -9.10 23.15
C LEU A 410 -11.53 -10.63 23.06
N ALA A 411 -11.84 -11.35 24.15
CA ALA A 411 -12.04 -12.80 24.15
C ALA A 411 -13.26 -13.25 23.32
N LYS A 412 -14.13 -12.33 22.90
CA LYS A 412 -15.23 -12.60 21.96
C LYS A 412 -14.79 -12.55 20.49
N LEU A 413 -13.55 -12.18 20.20
CA LEU A 413 -12.95 -12.28 18.87
C LEU A 413 -12.38 -13.69 18.70
N THR A 414 -13.19 -14.59 18.15
CA THR A 414 -12.83 -15.99 17.87
C THR A 414 -12.74 -16.29 16.37
N GLU A 415 -13.51 -15.57 15.55
CA GLU A 415 -13.62 -15.75 14.11
C GLU A 415 -12.88 -14.64 13.33
N PRO A 416 -12.23 -14.96 12.21
CA PRO A 416 -11.39 -14.02 11.46
C PRO A 416 -12.19 -12.95 10.70
N THR A 417 -13.52 -13.08 10.62
CA THR A 417 -14.40 -12.09 10.01
C THR A 417 -14.70 -10.92 10.95
N GLN A 418 -14.61 -11.13 12.27
CA GLN A 418 -15.13 -10.19 13.26
C GLN A 418 -14.37 -8.87 13.27
N SER A 419 -15.11 -7.76 13.39
CA SER A 419 -14.60 -6.44 13.05
C SER A 419 -14.69 -5.41 14.19
N LEU A 420 -13.53 -4.82 14.46
CA LEU A 420 -13.25 -3.55 15.12
C LEU A 420 -14.06 -2.30 14.74
N VAL A 421 -15.00 -1.81 15.54
CA VAL A 421 -15.48 -0.41 15.45
C VAL A 421 -15.33 0.32 16.79
N ARG A 422 -14.84 1.56 16.73
CA ARG A 422 -14.78 2.52 17.84
C ARG A 422 -15.81 3.63 17.61
N MET A 423 -16.60 3.90 18.64
CA MET A 423 -17.51 5.05 18.73
C MET A 423 -16.86 6.13 19.60
N ARG A 424 -17.07 7.40 19.26
CA ARG A 424 -16.64 8.56 20.06
C ARG A 424 -17.73 9.64 20.09
N GLY A 425 -17.72 10.44 21.14
CA GLY A 425 -18.63 11.58 21.32
C GLY A 425 -19.99 11.24 21.94
N LEU A 426 -20.21 9.99 22.37
CA LEU A 426 -21.45 9.48 22.97
C LEU A 426 -21.97 10.35 24.14
N PRO A 427 -23.30 10.43 24.36
CA PRO A 427 -23.86 11.00 25.59
C PRO A 427 -23.37 10.23 26.83
N TYR A 428 -23.02 10.93 27.91
CA TYR A 428 -22.54 10.30 29.16
C TYR A 428 -23.60 9.45 29.88
N THR A 429 -24.85 9.49 29.44
CA THR A 429 -25.99 8.74 29.98
C THR A 429 -26.49 7.65 29.01
N VAL A 430 -25.77 7.39 27.91
CA VAL A 430 -26.20 6.41 26.90
C VAL A 430 -26.17 4.98 27.45
N SER A 431 -27.15 4.18 27.05
CA SER A 431 -27.26 2.76 27.33
C SER A 431 -26.66 1.91 26.21
N ALA A 432 -26.41 0.62 26.49
CA ALA A 432 -26.07 -0.34 25.44
C ALA A 432 -27.21 -0.47 24.42
N ASP A 433 -28.46 -0.51 24.88
CA ASP A 433 -29.65 -0.68 24.03
C ASP A 433 -29.82 0.46 23.03
N GLU A 434 -29.50 1.71 23.39
CA GLU A 434 -29.49 2.85 22.46
C GLU A 434 -28.41 2.71 21.37
N ILE A 435 -27.27 2.08 21.68
CA ILE A 435 -26.22 1.76 20.70
C ILE A 435 -26.66 0.60 19.78
N LEU A 436 -27.32 -0.42 20.34
CA LEU A 436 -27.92 -1.50 19.54
C LEU A 436 -28.98 -0.95 18.58
N ASP A 437 -29.88 -0.09 19.07
CA ASP A 437 -30.91 0.55 18.25
C ASP A 437 -30.36 1.53 17.22
N PHE A 438 -29.24 2.21 17.52
CA PHE A 438 -28.55 3.09 16.55
C PHE A 438 -28.09 2.30 15.32
N PHE A 439 -27.39 1.17 15.52
CA PHE A 439 -26.90 0.36 14.41
C PHE A 439 -27.99 -0.53 13.77
N ARG A 440 -28.97 -1.00 14.55
CA ARG A 440 -30.16 -1.74 14.06
C ARG A 440 -30.98 -0.92 13.06
N LYS A 441 -31.10 0.41 13.25
CA LYS A 441 -31.75 1.33 12.30
C LYS A 441 -31.04 1.45 10.95
N ALA A 442 -29.77 1.06 10.87
CA ALA A 442 -28.94 1.11 9.68
C ALA A 442 -28.54 -0.28 9.14
N GLU A 443 -29.35 -1.31 9.43
CA GLU A 443 -29.21 -2.67 8.90
C GLU A 443 -27.82 -3.32 9.13
N CYS A 444 -27.18 -2.95 10.24
CA CYS A 444 -25.91 -3.51 10.73
C CYS A 444 -26.03 -3.92 12.20
N PRO A 445 -26.61 -5.08 12.54
CA PRO A 445 -26.71 -5.51 13.93
C PRO A 445 -25.33 -5.72 14.57
N VAL A 446 -25.21 -5.31 15.84
CA VAL A 446 -24.05 -5.59 16.70
C VAL A 446 -24.03 -7.07 17.08
N GLN A 447 -22.86 -7.69 17.07
CA GLN A 447 -22.72 -9.10 17.45
C GLN A 447 -22.66 -9.23 18.98
N PHE A 448 -23.28 -10.27 19.55
CA PHE A 448 -23.40 -10.50 21.00
C PHE A 448 -24.24 -9.46 21.76
N ASP A 449 -25.11 -8.72 21.06
CA ASP A 449 -25.99 -7.69 21.64
C ASP A 449 -25.22 -6.75 22.60
N SER A 450 -25.71 -6.54 23.83
CA SER A 450 -25.10 -5.63 24.80
C SER A 450 -23.72 -6.09 25.29
N GLU A 451 -23.40 -7.38 25.22
CA GLU A 451 -22.05 -7.88 25.51
C GLU A 451 -21.04 -7.62 24.38
N GLY A 452 -21.52 -7.23 23.20
CA GLY A 452 -20.74 -6.76 22.06
C GLY A 452 -20.36 -5.29 22.14
N VAL A 453 -20.78 -4.58 23.20
CA VAL A 453 -20.48 -3.17 23.46
C VAL A 453 -19.59 -3.03 24.69
N LEU A 454 -18.46 -2.35 24.55
CA LEU A 454 -17.55 -2.00 25.64
C LEU A 454 -17.48 -0.47 25.80
N PHE A 455 -17.96 0.03 26.93
CA PHE A 455 -17.82 1.44 27.29
C PHE A 455 -16.43 1.75 27.83
N VAL A 456 -15.82 2.85 27.37
CA VAL A 456 -14.55 3.32 27.90
C VAL A 456 -14.81 4.27 29.07
N ASN A 457 -14.46 3.82 30.28
CA ASN A 457 -14.64 4.57 31.51
C ASN A 457 -13.29 5.01 32.11
N HIS A 458 -13.27 6.18 32.77
CA HIS A 458 -12.17 6.60 33.64
C HIS A 458 -12.04 5.69 34.87
N LYS A 459 -10.88 5.74 35.56
CA LYS A 459 -10.66 5.05 36.86
C LYS A 459 -11.78 5.34 37.87
N ASP A 460 -12.30 6.57 37.85
CA ASP A 460 -13.37 7.10 38.71
C ASP A 460 -14.77 6.58 38.32
N GLY A 461 -14.90 5.67 37.35
CA GLY A 461 -16.19 5.16 36.84
C GLY A 461 -16.96 6.12 35.94
N ARG A 462 -16.42 7.33 35.65
CA ARG A 462 -17.05 8.30 34.75
C ARG A 462 -16.93 7.85 33.29
N ALA A 463 -18.03 7.92 32.54
CA ALA A 463 -18.04 7.69 31.09
C ALA A 463 -17.18 8.72 30.35
N THR A 464 -16.34 8.27 29.42
CA THR A 464 -15.52 9.15 28.57
C THR A 464 -16.28 9.70 27.36
N GLY A 465 -17.33 9.01 26.92
CA GLY A 465 -17.99 9.23 25.63
C GLY A 465 -17.38 8.41 24.47
N ASP A 466 -16.37 7.57 24.73
CA ASP A 466 -15.86 6.56 23.79
C ASP A 466 -16.41 5.16 24.12
N ALA A 467 -16.61 4.32 23.10
CA ALA A 467 -16.95 2.89 23.23
C ALA A 467 -16.36 2.06 22.08
N PHE A 468 -16.34 0.74 22.24
CA PHE A 468 -16.00 -0.23 21.20
C PHE A 468 -17.14 -1.20 20.96
N VAL A 469 -17.29 -1.65 19.71
CA VAL A 469 -18.43 -2.46 19.25
C VAL A 469 -17.95 -3.56 18.29
N ILE A 470 -18.38 -4.80 18.52
CA ILE A 470 -18.06 -5.96 17.67
C ILE A 470 -19.13 -6.15 16.60
N PHE A 471 -18.69 -6.33 15.35
CA PHE A 471 -19.54 -6.77 14.24
C PHE A 471 -19.08 -8.14 13.73
N GLU A 472 -20.03 -8.97 13.30
CA GLU A 472 -19.80 -10.36 12.84
C GLU A 472 -18.84 -10.45 11.64
N ASN A 473 -18.90 -9.47 10.75
CA ASN A 473 -18.11 -9.42 9.52
C ASN A 473 -17.80 -7.96 9.12
N GLU A 474 -16.77 -7.77 8.30
CA GLU A 474 -16.34 -6.44 7.83
C GLU A 474 -17.46 -5.71 7.06
N ILE A 475 -18.32 -6.41 6.32
CA ILE A 475 -19.41 -5.80 5.56
C ILE A 475 -20.41 -5.09 6.49
N LEU A 476 -20.72 -5.66 7.66
CA LEU A 476 -21.56 -4.99 8.66
C LEU A 476 -20.83 -3.82 9.33
N ALA A 477 -19.52 -3.95 9.58
CA ALA A 477 -18.72 -2.83 10.11
C ALA A 477 -18.62 -1.66 9.10
N GLU A 478 -18.54 -1.94 7.80
CA GLU A 478 -18.52 -0.89 6.77
C GLU A 478 -19.85 -0.17 6.62
N ARG A 479 -20.99 -0.88 6.72
CA ARG A 479 -22.31 -0.24 6.86
C ARG A 479 -22.39 0.58 8.14
N ALA A 480 -21.87 0.08 9.26
CA ALA A 480 -21.84 0.83 10.51
C ALA A 480 -21.12 2.18 10.34
N LEU A 481 -19.94 2.20 9.69
CA LEU A 481 -19.16 3.42 9.44
C LEU A 481 -19.85 4.43 8.52
N GLN A 482 -20.75 4.00 7.62
CA GLN A 482 -21.56 4.92 6.81
C GLN A 482 -22.49 5.81 7.66
N ASN A 483 -22.70 5.45 8.94
CA ASN A 483 -23.43 6.25 9.93
C ASN A 483 -22.54 7.20 10.75
N HIS A 484 -21.29 7.42 10.33
CA HIS A 484 -20.41 8.41 10.95
C HIS A 484 -21.06 9.82 10.92
N ARG A 485 -21.11 10.49 12.07
CA ARG A 485 -21.82 11.76 12.39
C ARG A 485 -23.35 11.66 12.51
N GLN A 486 -23.95 10.47 12.43
CA GLN A 486 -25.35 10.30 12.86
C GLN A 486 -25.49 10.51 14.38
N HIS A 487 -26.71 10.77 14.84
CA HIS A 487 -26.95 11.22 16.22
C HIS A 487 -27.45 10.12 17.17
N ILE A 488 -26.99 10.18 18.43
CA ILE A 488 -27.65 9.56 19.59
C ILE A 488 -27.97 10.69 20.58
N GLY A 489 -29.26 10.86 20.88
CA GLY A 489 -29.75 12.02 21.64
C GLY A 489 -29.34 13.34 20.96
N ASN A 490 -28.75 14.26 21.72
CA ASN A 490 -28.26 15.55 21.21
C ASN A 490 -26.78 15.52 20.74
N ARG A 491 -26.18 14.35 20.57
CA ARG A 491 -24.76 14.17 20.21
C ARG A 491 -24.62 13.52 18.85
N TYR A 492 -23.81 14.11 17.96
CA TYR A 492 -23.30 13.38 16.79
C TYR A 492 -22.24 12.37 17.26
N ILE A 493 -22.20 11.21 16.61
CA ILE A 493 -21.30 10.11 16.95
C ILE A 493 -20.23 9.95 15.87
N GLU A 494 -18.96 10.01 16.26
CA GLU A 494 -17.86 9.72 15.35
C GLU A 494 -17.55 8.22 15.38
N LEU A 495 -17.57 7.57 14.23
CA LEU A 495 -17.26 6.15 14.06
C LEU A 495 -15.93 5.96 13.33
N PHE A 496 -15.13 4.98 13.78
CA PHE A 496 -13.83 4.63 13.20
C PHE A 496 -13.64 3.11 13.21
N LYS A 497 -12.98 2.52 12.20
CA LYS A 497 -12.47 1.14 12.32
C LYS A 497 -11.46 1.08 13.46
N SER A 498 -11.32 -0.06 14.12
CA SER A 498 -10.46 -0.24 15.31
C SER A 498 -9.77 -1.61 15.29
N THR A 499 -8.80 -1.82 16.17
CA THR A 499 -8.05 -3.09 16.32
C THR A 499 -8.03 -3.53 17.79
N PRO A 500 -7.70 -4.79 18.11
CA PRO A 500 -7.53 -5.24 19.50
C PRO A 500 -6.51 -4.40 20.28
N ALA A 501 -5.40 -4.03 19.64
CA ALA A 501 -4.38 -3.16 20.23
C ALA A 501 -4.90 -1.74 20.51
N GLU A 502 -5.81 -1.19 19.69
CA GLU A 502 -6.43 0.11 19.95
C GLU A 502 -7.35 0.06 21.19
N VAL A 503 -8.11 -1.02 21.39
CA VAL A 503 -8.89 -1.24 22.62
C VAL A 503 -7.98 -1.18 23.84
N ASN A 504 -6.85 -1.91 23.80
CA ASN A 504 -5.90 -1.96 24.91
C ASN A 504 -5.26 -0.58 25.18
N GLN A 505 -4.75 0.11 24.15
CA GLN A 505 -4.16 1.45 24.27
C GLN A 505 -5.14 2.46 24.90
N VAL A 506 -6.41 2.44 24.47
CA VAL A 506 -7.43 3.38 24.93
C VAL A 506 -7.85 3.10 26.37
N LEU A 507 -8.09 1.84 26.72
CA LEU A 507 -8.37 1.45 28.12
C LEU A 507 -7.20 1.82 29.03
N CYS A 508 -5.96 1.53 28.64
CA CYS A 508 -4.77 1.86 29.43
C CYS A 508 -4.58 3.37 29.60
N SER A 509 -4.83 4.16 28.55
CA SER A 509 -4.70 5.63 28.59
C SER A 509 -5.62 6.26 29.63
N PHE A 510 -6.91 5.90 29.64
CA PHE A 510 -7.86 6.41 30.63
C PHE A 510 -7.71 5.78 32.02
N LYS A 511 -7.04 4.63 32.13
CA LYS A 511 -6.74 3.94 33.38
C LYS A 511 -5.37 4.28 33.99
N ASN A 512 -4.49 5.05 33.34
CA ASN A 512 -3.22 5.46 33.94
C ASN A 512 -2.67 6.84 33.51
N PRO A 513 -3.43 7.94 33.68
CA PRO A 513 -3.02 9.28 33.23
C PRO A 513 -1.68 9.77 33.81
N GLN A 514 -1.29 9.35 35.02
CA GLN A 514 -0.01 9.77 35.61
C GLN A 514 1.24 9.24 34.88
N GLN A 515 1.14 8.16 34.08
CA GLN A 515 2.24 7.74 33.21
C GLN A 515 2.39 8.60 31.94
N ALA A 516 1.44 9.50 31.65
CA ALA A 516 1.59 10.49 30.58
C ALA A 516 2.37 11.75 31.00
N GLU A 517 2.41 12.06 32.31
CA GLU A 517 3.01 13.30 32.84
C GLU A 517 4.25 13.09 33.72
N ASN A 518 4.32 12.03 34.55
CA ASN A 518 5.47 11.77 35.42
C ASN A 518 6.64 11.05 34.70
N GLY A 519 6.94 11.45 33.46
CA GLY A 519 8.11 11.01 32.70
C GLY A 519 9.42 11.70 33.12
N HIS A 520 9.62 11.97 34.41
CA HIS A 520 10.80 12.62 34.98
C HIS A 520 11.66 11.61 35.77
N ASP A 521 12.08 10.54 35.11
CA ASP A 521 13.09 9.62 35.66
C ASP A 521 14.47 10.29 35.67
N ASN A 522 15.07 10.40 36.86
CA ASN A 522 16.36 11.06 37.07
C ASN A 522 17.50 10.05 36.76
N PRO A 523 18.32 10.23 35.72
CA PRO A 523 19.05 9.14 35.04
C PRO A 523 20.37 8.75 35.72
N ALA A 524 20.34 8.43 37.02
CA ALA A 524 21.55 8.34 37.85
C ALA A 524 21.82 6.97 38.52
N ASN A 525 20.85 6.05 38.64
CA ASN A 525 21.06 4.81 39.41
C ASN A 525 20.14 3.62 39.04
N ALA A 526 20.23 3.15 37.79
CA ALA A 526 19.67 1.86 37.38
C ALA A 526 20.72 1.07 36.55
N PRO A 527 21.09 -0.17 36.92
CA PRO A 527 22.15 -0.90 36.22
C PRO A 527 21.65 -1.59 34.95
N GLY A 528 22.45 -1.56 33.89
CA GLY A 528 22.34 -2.48 32.74
C GLY A 528 21.43 -2.08 31.58
N LEU A 529 20.66 -1.00 31.67
CA LEU A 529 19.99 -0.37 30.52
C LEU A 529 20.67 0.96 30.20
N LEU A 530 21.14 1.12 28.96
CA LEU A 530 21.68 2.40 28.49
C LEU A 530 20.55 3.44 28.48
N PRO A 531 20.70 4.59 29.17
CA PRO A 531 19.62 5.56 29.29
C PRO A 531 19.36 6.29 27.97
N PHE A 532 18.11 6.65 27.73
CA PHE A 532 17.71 7.49 26.60
C PHE A 532 18.27 8.92 26.77
N THR A 533 19.48 9.16 26.25
CA THR A 533 19.80 10.50 25.75
C THR A 533 18.90 10.79 24.55
N PRO A 534 18.21 11.94 24.47
CA PRO A 534 17.43 12.27 23.28
C PRO A 534 18.35 12.33 22.06
N LEU A 535 17.97 11.68 20.96
CA LEU A 535 18.77 11.61 19.71
C LEU A 535 18.82 12.92 18.91
N SER A 536 18.67 14.07 19.59
CA SER A 536 18.93 15.41 19.07
C SER A 536 20.42 15.72 18.91
N LEU A 537 21.32 14.80 19.29
CA LEU A 537 22.78 14.94 19.19
C LEU A 537 23.46 14.06 18.12
N LEU A 538 22.67 13.46 17.20
CA LEU A 538 23.17 12.97 15.91
C LEU A 538 22.81 13.88 14.73
N GLN A 539 22.20 15.05 15.00
CA GLN A 539 22.33 16.19 14.10
C GLN A 539 23.79 16.68 14.16
N PRO A 540 24.47 16.89 13.01
CA PRO A 540 25.81 17.45 13.03
C PRO A 540 25.78 18.85 13.69
N PRO A 541 26.85 19.26 14.40
CA PRO A 541 26.94 20.63 14.89
C PRO A 541 26.77 21.57 13.70
N ASN A 542 25.81 22.50 13.81
CA ASN A 542 25.30 23.41 12.75
C ASN A 542 24.13 22.90 11.87
N PHE A 543 23.46 21.78 12.16
CA PHE A 543 22.32 21.30 11.34
C PHE A 543 21.23 22.37 11.08
N SER A 544 20.92 23.22 12.07
CA SER A 544 19.96 24.33 11.88
C SER A 544 20.37 25.36 10.83
N LYS A 545 21.67 25.54 10.59
CA LYS A 545 22.20 26.43 9.55
C LYS A 545 22.15 25.85 8.14
N MET A 546 21.78 24.57 7.99
CA MET A 546 21.48 23.96 6.69
C MET A 546 20.12 24.44 6.13
N PHE A 547 19.33 25.18 6.93
CA PHE A 547 18.03 25.70 6.52
C PHE A 547 18.12 27.19 6.18
N ILE A 548 17.45 27.58 5.09
CA ILE A 548 17.23 28.98 4.72
C ILE A 548 15.74 29.31 4.81
N ARG A 549 15.41 30.46 5.40
CA ARG A 549 14.06 31.05 5.38
C ARG A 549 14.01 32.14 4.32
N VAL A 550 13.02 32.02 3.44
CA VAL A 550 12.72 32.93 2.34
C VAL A 550 11.44 33.68 2.72
N ARG A 551 11.47 35.02 2.76
CA ARG A 551 10.32 35.87 3.15
C ARG A 551 9.98 36.92 2.10
N GLY A 552 8.71 37.30 2.02
CA GLY A 552 8.23 38.38 1.17
C GLY A 552 8.01 37.98 -0.29
N MET A 553 7.92 36.67 -0.56
CA MET A 553 7.49 36.16 -1.87
C MET A 553 6.02 36.53 -2.12
N PRO A 554 5.55 36.58 -3.38
CA PRO A 554 4.13 36.72 -3.65
C PRO A 554 3.38 35.52 -3.07
N VAL A 555 2.18 35.74 -2.50
CA VAL A 555 1.38 34.66 -1.89
C VAL A 555 0.94 33.59 -2.90
N ASP A 556 0.95 33.91 -4.20
CA ASP A 556 0.68 32.99 -5.31
C ASP A 556 1.94 32.29 -5.88
N ALA A 557 3.09 32.35 -5.20
CA ALA A 557 4.30 31.64 -5.64
C ALA A 557 4.26 30.13 -5.36
N SER A 558 4.62 29.33 -6.38
CA SER A 558 4.72 27.88 -6.30
C SER A 558 6.13 27.41 -5.92
N VAL A 559 6.26 26.10 -5.63
CA VAL A 559 7.57 25.46 -5.44
C VAL A 559 8.45 25.58 -6.70
N ALA A 560 7.86 25.53 -7.91
CA ALA A 560 8.61 25.70 -9.14
C ALA A 560 9.21 27.12 -9.26
N ASP A 561 8.46 28.15 -8.85
CA ASP A 561 8.97 29.54 -8.84
C ASP A 561 10.11 29.72 -7.82
N ILE A 562 10.06 29.02 -6.69
CA ILE A 562 11.13 29.00 -5.68
C ILE A 562 12.40 28.34 -6.24
N LEU A 563 12.28 27.20 -6.93
CA LEU A 563 13.41 26.54 -7.57
C LEU A 563 14.02 27.43 -8.67
N ASN A 564 13.18 28.07 -9.49
CA ASN A 564 13.61 29.02 -10.51
C ASN A 564 14.32 30.24 -9.90
N PHE A 565 13.82 30.81 -8.80
CA PHE A 565 14.44 31.93 -8.09
C PHE A 565 15.82 31.56 -7.52
N LEU A 566 15.99 30.35 -6.99
CA LEU A 566 17.27 29.88 -6.43
C LEU A 566 18.29 29.49 -7.51
N GLU A 567 17.87 29.31 -8.77
CA GLU A 567 18.73 28.99 -9.93
C GLU A 567 19.69 27.83 -9.62
N GLY A 568 21.01 27.96 -9.81
CA GLY A 568 22.00 26.92 -9.55
C GLY A 568 22.08 26.44 -8.10
N HIS A 569 21.55 27.20 -7.12
CA HIS A 569 21.47 26.74 -5.74
C HIS A 569 20.34 25.71 -5.52
N SER A 570 19.34 25.64 -6.41
CA SER A 570 18.23 24.68 -6.30
C SER A 570 18.68 23.21 -6.33
N GLN A 571 19.76 22.91 -7.03
CA GLN A 571 20.40 21.58 -7.09
C GLN A 571 20.95 21.11 -5.75
N ASN A 572 21.10 22.02 -4.78
CA ASN A 572 21.58 21.74 -3.43
C ASN A 572 20.44 21.67 -2.41
N ILE A 573 19.18 21.57 -2.84
CA ILE A 573 18.03 21.34 -1.95
C ILE A 573 17.85 19.84 -1.75
N VAL A 574 17.57 19.41 -0.51
CA VAL A 574 17.28 17.99 -0.19
C VAL A 574 15.93 17.59 -0.79
N PHE A 575 15.75 16.33 -1.20
CA PHE A 575 14.47 15.85 -1.73
C PHE A 575 13.32 16.13 -0.74
N GLN A 576 12.22 16.71 -1.24
CA GLN A 576 11.08 17.26 -0.47
C GLN A 576 11.42 18.39 0.53
N GLY A 577 12.64 18.91 0.56
CA GLY A 577 13.11 19.94 1.51
C GLY A 577 12.61 21.37 1.27
N VAL A 578 11.49 21.58 0.58
CA VAL A 578 10.85 22.92 0.41
C VAL A 578 9.51 22.92 1.15
N HIS A 579 9.37 23.80 2.14
CA HIS A 579 8.18 23.88 2.97
C HIS A 579 7.60 25.30 2.93
N LEU A 580 6.48 25.47 2.24
CA LEU A 580 5.70 26.70 2.25
C LEU A 580 5.10 26.93 3.64
N VAL A 581 5.18 28.16 4.15
CA VAL A 581 4.57 28.54 5.42
C VAL A 581 3.15 29.02 5.17
N TYR A 582 2.19 28.44 5.89
CA TYR A 582 0.78 28.83 5.82
C TYR A 582 0.36 29.54 7.12
N ASN A 583 -0.53 30.52 7.00
CA ASN A 583 -1.13 31.18 8.15
C ASN A 583 -2.21 30.30 8.82
N HIS A 584 -2.72 30.74 9.97
CA HIS A 584 -3.76 30.03 10.74
C HIS A 584 -5.14 29.95 10.04
N ILE A 585 -5.27 30.52 8.84
CA ILE A 585 -6.46 30.48 7.97
C ILE A 585 -6.19 29.59 6.74
N GLY A 586 -5.04 28.89 6.69
CA GLY A 586 -4.65 27.98 5.60
C GLY A 586 -4.13 28.67 4.33
N GLN A 587 -3.92 29.98 4.34
CA GLN A 587 -3.39 30.72 3.19
C GLN A 587 -1.85 30.79 3.23
N PRO A 588 -1.15 30.70 2.08
CA PRO A 588 0.30 30.84 2.02
C PRO A 588 0.74 32.23 2.49
N ALA A 589 1.73 32.29 3.38
CA ALA A 589 2.15 33.52 4.05
C ALA A 589 3.14 34.38 3.24
N GLY A 590 3.48 34.00 2.00
CA GLY A 590 4.58 34.60 1.25
C GLY A 590 5.97 34.22 1.80
N GLU A 591 6.07 33.12 2.54
CA GLU A 591 7.30 32.61 3.13
C GLU A 591 7.51 31.11 2.87
N ALA A 592 8.77 30.67 2.85
CA ALA A 592 9.15 29.27 2.84
C ALA A 592 10.37 29.00 3.74
N ILE A 593 10.49 27.75 4.21
CA ILE A 593 11.68 27.20 4.85
C ILE A 593 12.23 26.10 3.93
N ILE A 594 13.53 26.15 3.63
CA ILE A 594 14.16 25.29 2.63
C ILE A 594 15.40 24.62 3.23
N GLN A 595 15.47 23.29 3.14
CA GLN A 595 16.59 22.49 3.60
C GLN A 595 17.63 22.28 2.49
N MET A 596 18.84 22.75 2.73
CA MET A 596 19.97 22.60 1.83
C MET A 596 20.83 21.38 2.21
N SER A 597 21.60 20.88 1.25
CA SER A 597 22.52 19.73 1.39
C SER A 597 23.70 20.00 2.34
N SER A 598 24.02 21.26 2.63
CA SER A 598 25.11 21.67 3.53
C SER A 598 24.93 23.09 4.07
N GLU A 599 25.59 23.40 5.20
CA GLU A 599 25.69 24.76 5.76
C GLU A 599 26.30 25.75 4.74
N LEU A 600 27.28 25.30 3.96
CA LEU A 600 27.93 26.13 2.92
C LEU A 600 26.95 26.46 1.78
N ALA A 601 26.17 25.48 1.30
CA ALA A 601 25.15 25.71 0.28
C ALA A 601 24.06 26.67 0.77
N ALA A 602 23.63 26.56 2.04
CA ALA A 602 22.71 27.50 2.67
C ALA A 602 23.30 28.91 2.78
N HIS A 603 24.55 29.04 3.23
CA HIS A 603 25.23 30.34 3.32
C HIS A 603 25.35 31.03 1.96
N MET A 604 25.84 30.30 0.94
CA MET A 604 25.96 30.83 -0.43
C MET A 604 24.61 31.20 -1.05
N ALA A 605 23.55 30.41 -0.80
CA ALA A 605 22.21 30.74 -1.26
C ALA A 605 21.67 32.01 -0.58
N CYS A 606 21.92 32.20 0.72
CA CYS A 606 21.59 33.45 1.42
C CYS A 606 22.33 34.64 0.81
N GLU A 607 23.66 34.61 0.68
CA GLU A 607 24.42 35.75 0.14
C GLU A 607 24.02 36.08 -1.31
N ALA A 608 23.82 35.07 -2.16
CA ALA A 608 23.48 35.26 -3.57
C ALA A 608 22.05 35.78 -3.79
N LYS A 609 21.09 35.38 -2.94
CA LYS A 609 19.64 35.58 -3.19
C LYS A 609 18.94 36.54 -2.22
N ASN A 610 19.56 36.91 -1.09
CA ASN A 610 18.96 37.88 -0.18
C ASN A 610 18.76 39.26 -0.85
N ARG A 611 17.59 39.86 -0.62
CA ARG A 611 17.15 41.15 -1.18
C ARG A 611 17.10 41.22 -2.70
N LYS A 612 17.14 40.08 -3.40
CA LYS A 612 16.87 40.02 -4.85
C LYS A 612 15.37 40.18 -5.13
N LEU A 613 15.04 40.48 -6.38
CA LEU A 613 13.65 40.41 -6.82
C LEU A 613 13.27 38.97 -7.19
N PHE A 614 12.12 38.55 -6.69
CA PHE A 614 11.44 37.31 -7.07
C PHE A 614 10.38 37.68 -8.10
N TYR A 615 10.36 36.98 -9.25
CA TYR A 615 9.48 37.24 -10.38
C TYR A 615 8.59 36.02 -10.61
N LEU A 616 7.29 36.24 -10.79
CA LEU A 616 6.36 35.21 -11.26
C LEU A 616 6.14 35.32 -12.78
N PRO A 617 5.80 34.21 -13.46
CA PRO A 617 5.34 34.23 -14.85
C PRO A 617 4.14 35.16 -15.10
N THR A 618 3.36 35.45 -14.05
CA THR A 618 2.23 36.41 -14.06
C THR A 618 2.66 37.88 -14.10
N GLY A 619 3.96 38.19 -14.20
CA GLY A 619 4.50 39.55 -14.22
C GLY A 619 4.57 40.23 -12.85
N LYS A 620 3.99 39.62 -11.80
CA LYS A 620 4.17 40.06 -10.41
C LYS A 620 5.64 39.94 -10.00
N ARG A 621 6.12 40.93 -9.25
CA ARG A 621 7.47 40.92 -8.65
C ARG A 621 7.45 41.45 -7.23
N SER A 622 8.31 40.90 -6.39
CA SER A 622 8.50 41.29 -4.98
C SER A 622 9.99 41.31 -4.65
N GLN A 623 10.39 42.02 -3.58
CA GLN A 623 11.74 41.91 -3.05
C GLN A 623 11.74 40.90 -1.90
N VAL A 624 12.60 39.89 -1.99
CA VAL A 624 12.59 38.73 -1.10
C VAL A 624 13.79 38.76 -0.17
N GLU A 625 13.55 38.57 1.12
CA GLU A 625 14.61 38.35 2.12
C GLU A 625 14.97 36.86 2.16
N VAL A 626 16.26 36.54 2.17
CA VAL A 626 16.77 35.16 2.32
C VAL A 626 17.78 35.15 3.46
N SER A 627 17.52 34.32 4.47
CA SER A 627 18.28 34.29 5.73
C SER A 627 18.47 32.86 6.22
N GLN A 628 19.55 32.56 6.96
CA GLN A 628 19.68 31.26 7.63
C GLN A 628 18.68 31.19 8.79
N CYS A 629 18.03 30.04 8.98
CA CYS A 629 17.08 29.84 10.07
C CYS A 629 17.77 29.90 11.43
N ALA A 630 17.15 30.58 12.40
CA ALA A 630 17.60 30.48 13.79
C ALA A 630 17.30 29.06 14.35
N PRO A 631 18.06 28.55 15.34
CA PRO A 631 17.87 27.18 15.86
C PRO A 631 16.47 26.86 16.42
N HIS A 632 15.68 27.89 16.76
CA HIS A 632 14.30 27.76 17.24
C HIS A 632 13.23 27.94 16.14
N GLU A 633 13.62 28.29 14.92
CA GLU A 633 12.73 28.42 13.76
C GLU A 633 12.70 27.17 12.86
N VAL A 634 13.63 26.23 13.07
CA VAL A 634 13.66 24.94 12.34
C VAL A 634 12.49 24.09 12.82
N PRO A 635 11.54 23.67 11.95
CA PRO A 635 10.37 22.93 12.41
C PRO A 635 10.74 21.51 12.86
N THR A 636 10.71 21.28 14.18
CA THR A 636 10.95 19.97 14.83
C THR A 636 9.91 18.90 14.50
N ASN A 637 8.90 19.23 13.68
CA ASN A 637 7.83 18.33 13.24
C ASN A 637 7.96 17.92 11.76
N LEU A 638 9.07 18.28 11.09
CA LEU A 638 9.50 17.69 9.82
C LEU A 638 10.33 16.44 10.13
N GLY A 639 10.05 15.32 9.44
CA GLY A 639 10.45 13.95 9.80
C GLY A 639 11.94 13.59 9.66
N LEU A 640 12.85 14.47 10.07
CA LEU A 640 14.29 14.35 9.87
C LEU A 640 14.97 13.50 10.95
N GLY A 641 14.66 12.20 10.93
CA GLY A 641 15.50 11.18 11.55
C GLY A 641 16.79 10.96 10.76
N PRO A 642 17.87 10.42 11.37
CA PRO A 642 19.20 10.32 10.76
C PRO A 642 19.35 9.25 9.65
N GLY A 643 18.26 8.82 9.00
CA GLY A 643 18.27 7.84 7.90
C GLY A 643 18.59 8.42 6.52
N ALA A 644 18.74 9.74 6.39
CA ALA A 644 19.01 10.42 5.12
C ALA A 644 20.50 10.54 4.76
N LEU A 645 21.40 9.96 5.57
CA LEU A 645 22.79 9.72 5.20
C LEU A 645 22.93 8.27 4.74
N GLY A 646 23.30 8.06 3.48
CA GLY A 646 23.62 6.73 2.98
C GLY A 646 24.84 6.13 3.68
N SER A 647 24.95 4.81 3.65
CA SER A 647 26.09 4.07 4.20
C SER A 647 27.42 4.69 3.77
N PRO A 648 28.41 4.86 4.68
CA PRO A 648 29.69 5.42 4.31
C PRO A 648 30.36 4.54 3.24
N PRO A 649 30.94 5.12 2.18
CA PRO A 649 31.67 4.34 1.19
C PRO A 649 32.85 3.63 1.85
N SER A 650 33.16 2.43 1.39
CA SER A 650 34.27 1.61 1.91
C SER A 650 35.58 2.42 1.99
N ALA A 651 36.39 2.15 3.01
CA ALA A 651 37.60 2.92 3.34
C ALA A 651 38.58 3.06 2.17
N ALA A 652 38.58 2.13 1.21
CA ALA A 652 39.35 2.22 -0.04
C ALA A 652 39.00 3.47 -0.87
N THR A 653 37.71 3.83 -0.98
CA THR A 653 37.24 4.95 -1.82
C THR A 653 37.56 6.30 -1.18
N ALA A 654 37.48 6.39 0.14
CA ALA A 654 37.82 7.61 0.88
C ALA A 654 39.31 7.97 0.74
N ALA A 655 40.20 6.98 0.74
CA ALA A 655 41.64 7.19 0.53
C ALA A 655 41.95 7.75 -0.87
N ALA A 656 41.28 7.24 -1.91
CA ALA A 656 41.43 7.73 -3.28
C ALA A 656 40.94 9.19 -3.44
N ALA A 657 39.79 9.52 -2.83
CA ALA A 657 39.25 10.89 -2.86
C ALA A 657 40.15 11.89 -2.11
N ALA A 658 40.72 11.50 -0.95
CA ALA A 658 41.65 12.33 -0.21
C ALA A 658 42.95 12.59 -0.99
N ALA A 659 43.49 11.60 -1.68
CA ALA A 659 44.66 11.75 -2.54
C ALA A 659 44.40 12.72 -3.71
N ALA A 660 43.24 12.62 -4.37
CA ALA A 660 42.85 13.52 -5.45
C ALA A 660 42.66 14.97 -4.96
N ALA A 661 42.01 15.17 -3.81
CA ALA A 661 41.81 16.49 -3.22
C ALA A 661 43.12 17.17 -2.80
N ALA A 662 44.06 16.42 -2.22
CA ALA A 662 45.40 16.91 -1.90
C ALA A 662 46.17 17.35 -3.16
N MET A 663 46.08 16.55 -4.23
CA MET A 663 46.72 16.86 -5.52
C MET A 663 46.14 18.12 -6.19
N GLN A 664 44.84 18.40 -6.02
CA GLN A 664 44.24 19.67 -6.48
C GLN A 664 44.67 20.87 -5.62
N GLN A 665 44.65 20.76 -4.29
CA GLN A 665 45.08 21.87 -3.42
C GLN A 665 46.55 22.26 -3.65
N GLN A 666 47.42 21.29 -3.92
CA GLN A 666 48.84 21.56 -4.21
C GLN A 666 49.04 22.27 -5.56
N MET A 667 48.08 22.22 -6.48
CA MET A 667 48.14 22.91 -7.78
C MET A 667 47.64 24.37 -7.73
N GLN A 668 46.99 24.81 -6.65
CA GLN A 668 46.39 26.16 -6.53
C GLN A 668 47.15 27.15 -5.64
N GLN A 669 48.23 26.74 -4.97
CA GLN A 669 49.12 27.65 -4.22
C GLN A 669 50.37 28.10 -4.99
N ALA A 670 50.58 27.62 -6.22
CA ALA A 670 51.78 27.91 -7.03
C ALA A 670 51.71 29.22 -7.84
N ALA A 671 50.65 30.03 -7.70
CA ALA A 671 50.32 31.14 -8.60
C ALA A 671 50.54 32.56 -8.00
N SER A 672 51.54 32.75 -7.11
CA SER A 672 51.80 34.07 -6.51
C SER A 672 53.25 34.36 -6.07
N GLN A 673 54.22 34.28 -7.00
CA GLN A 673 55.40 35.17 -7.01
C GLN A 673 56.29 35.02 -8.28
N PRO A 674 56.99 36.08 -8.73
CA PRO A 674 58.05 35.98 -9.72
C PRO A 674 59.43 35.78 -9.05
N GLY A 675 60.16 34.71 -9.41
CA GLY A 675 61.48 34.43 -8.84
C GLY A 675 62.29 33.42 -9.66
N LEU A 676 63.59 33.68 -9.81
CA LEU A 676 64.52 32.86 -10.61
C LEU A 676 65.21 31.74 -9.80
N PHE A 677 65.66 30.73 -10.55
CA PHE A 677 66.79 29.82 -10.28
C PHE A 677 66.66 28.53 -9.43
N HIS A 678 67.29 27.50 -10.01
CA HIS A 678 68.03 26.36 -9.44
C HIS A 678 67.35 25.01 -9.11
N ARG A 679 68.03 23.97 -9.61
CA ARG A 679 67.98 22.52 -9.31
C ARG A 679 68.86 22.24 -8.06
N PRO A 680 68.71 21.11 -7.32
CA PRO A 680 69.16 19.80 -7.83
C PRO A 680 68.40 18.55 -7.35
N LEU A 681 68.96 17.39 -7.73
CA LEU A 681 68.47 16.01 -7.53
C LEU A 681 68.47 15.55 -6.06
N LEU A 682 67.76 14.44 -5.78
CA LEU A 682 68.38 13.18 -5.34
C LEU A 682 67.41 11.97 -5.35
N SER A 683 67.97 10.79 -5.60
CA SER A 683 67.46 9.43 -5.29
C SER A 683 68.58 8.71 -4.52
N PRO A 684 68.43 7.51 -3.89
CA PRO A 684 68.31 6.23 -4.63
C PRO A 684 67.70 5.04 -3.82
N ALA A 685 68.07 3.81 -4.21
CA ALA A 685 67.90 2.48 -3.58
C ALA A 685 66.56 1.74 -3.88
N MET A 686 66.49 0.57 -4.57
CA MET A 686 67.30 -0.69 -4.64
C MET A 686 66.95 -1.70 -3.51
N SER A 687 66.80 -3.01 -3.72
CA SER A 687 66.79 -3.84 -4.96
C SER A 687 66.20 -5.26 -4.69
N ALA A 688 66.03 -6.07 -5.75
CA ALA A 688 65.45 -7.43 -5.71
C ALA A 688 66.49 -8.58 -5.83
N GLY A 689 66.00 -9.84 -5.71
CA GLY A 689 66.61 -11.09 -6.22
C GLY A 689 65.62 -11.70 -7.24
N THR A 690 65.81 -11.84 -8.57
CA THR A 690 66.84 -12.48 -9.44
C THR A 690 66.98 -14.00 -9.20
N LEU A 691 67.02 -14.90 -10.21
CA LEU A 691 67.48 -14.79 -11.62
C LEU A 691 66.64 -15.57 -12.69
N LEU A 692 67.01 -15.35 -13.97
CA LEU A 692 66.51 -15.90 -15.25
C LEU A 692 67.38 -17.14 -15.71
N PRO A 693 67.40 -17.70 -16.97
CA PRO A 693 66.81 -17.26 -18.26
C PRO A 693 66.30 -18.35 -19.28
N VAL A 694 65.77 -17.90 -20.45
CA VAL A 694 66.21 -18.23 -21.85
C VAL A 694 65.08 -18.07 -22.92
N SER A 695 65.32 -17.15 -23.87
CA SER A 695 64.95 -17.03 -25.30
C SER A 695 63.63 -17.53 -25.94
N GLN A 696 63.06 -16.68 -26.82
CA GLN A 696 62.17 -17.03 -27.96
C GLN A 696 62.96 -17.16 -29.29
N PRO A 697 62.37 -17.70 -30.37
CA PRO A 697 62.29 -16.92 -31.63
C PRO A 697 61.05 -17.14 -32.55
N HIS A 698 60.50 -16.03 -33.05
CA HIS A 698 60.02 -15.70 -34.42
C HIS A 698 59.41 -16.73 -35.43
N HIS A 699 58.18 -16.39 -35.89
CA HIS A 699 57.70 -16.39 -37.31
C HIS A 699 57.56 -17.75 -38.09
N PRO A 700 57.02 -17.75 -39.34
CA PRO A 700 55.67 -17.29 -39.75
C PRO A 700 54.90 -18.32 -40.64
N ALA A 701 53.66 -17.99 -41.04
CA ALA A 701 52.94 -18.72 -42.09
C ALA A 701 53.11 -18.07 -43.49
N THR A 702 52.96 -18.87 -44.56
CA THR A 702 53.29 -18.55 -45.96
C THR A 702 52.18 -17.82 -46.74
N GLY A 703 52.54 -17.17 -47.86
CA GLY A 703 51.57 -16.64 -48.84
C GLY A 703 52.06 -16.74 -50.30
N PHE A 704 51.13 -16.62 -51.26
CA PHE A 704 51.40 -16.59 -52.71
C PHE A 704 50.49 -15.59 -53.46
N THR A 705 51.11 -14.51 -53.94
CA THR A 705 50.99 -13.88 -55.29
C THR A 705 49.63 -13.69 -56.01
N HIS A 706 49.32 -12.40 -56.25
CA HIS A 706 48.70 -11.68 -57.41
C HIS A 706 48.41 -12.42 -58.76
N PRO A 707 47.57 -11.85 -59.70
CA PRO A 707 47.06 -10.46 -59.78
C PRO A 707 45.54 -10.25 -60.04
N GLN A 708 45.16 -8.97 -60.15
CA GLN A 708 43.83 -8.35 -60.44
C GLN A 708 43.59 -8.16 -61.98
N PRO A 709 42.35 -7.96 -62.51
CA PRO A 709 41.64 -6.64 -62.42
C PRO A 709 40.08 -6.55 -62.55
N MET A 710 39.47 -5.75 -61.66
CA MET A 710 38.27 -4.87 -61.87
C MET A 710 36.91 -5.50 -62.30
N PHE A 711 35.71 -4.92 -62.08
CA PHE A 711 35.28 -3.51 -61.98
C PHE A 711 34.08 -3.30 -60.99
N HIS A 712 34.06 -2.13 -60.33
CA HIS A 712 32.93 -1.41 -59.68
C HIS A 712 31.94 -2.06 -58.68
N SER A 713 31.96 -1.53 -57.45
CA SER A 713 30.86 -0.70 -56.91
C SER A 713 31.43 0.29 -55.87
N PRO A 714 30.85 1.50 -55.70
CA PRO A 714 31.45 2.57 -54.87
C PRO A 714 31.13 2.44 -53.37
N GLN A 715 32.11 2.76 -52.54
CA GLN A 715 32.04 2.70 -51.07
C GLN A 715 31.60 4.05 -50.47
N ALA A 716 30.68 4.03 -49.51
CA ALA A 716 30.28 5.22 -48.76
C ALA A 716 31.32 5.59 -47.67
N PRO A 717 31.62 6.88 -47.45
CA PRO A 717 32.62 7.32 -46.47
C PRO A 717 32.09 7.36 -45.02
N PRO A 718 32.98 7.25 -44.01
CA PRO A 718 32.63 7.32 -42.59
C PRO A 718 32.38 8.78 -42.10
N PRO A 719 31.66 8.97 -40.97
CA PRO A 719 31.41 10.29 -40.40
C PRO A 719 32.64 10.91 -39.69
N PRO A 720 32.82 12.25 -39.74
CA PRO A 720 33.96 12.96 -39.13
C PRO A 720 33.72 13.41 -37.67
N PRO A 721 34.79 13.76 -36.91
CA PRO A 721 34.71 14.25 -35.52
C PRO A 721 34.36 15.76 -35.40
N PRO A 722 33.91 16.23 -34.22
CA PRO A 722 33.36 17.59 -34.03
C PRO A 722 34.34 18.62 -33.42
N LEU A 723 34.48 19.80 -34.04
CA LEU A 723 35.05 21.06 -33.51
C LEU A 723 34.44 22.27 -34.30
N PRO A 724 34.76 23.55 -34.01
CA PRO A 724 34.23 24.37 -32.91
C PRO A 724 33.43 25.62 -33.42
N LEU A 725 32.82 26.41 -32.53
CA LEU A 725 31.98 27.58 -32.89
C LEU A 725 32.45 28.93 -32.29
N ILE A 726 33.02 29.82 -33.12
CA ILE A 726 33.10 31.29 -32.91
C ILE A 726 33.05 32.01 -34.31
N PRO A 727 33.05 33.36 -34.47
CA PRO A 727 31.90 34.13 -34.97
C PRO A 727 32.11 34.86 -36.33
N VAL A 728 31.12 35.61 -36.81
CA VAL A 728 31.23 36.81 -37.70
C VAL A 728 29.92 37.65 -37.65
N SER A 729 29.88 38.90 -38.16
CA SER A 729 28.73 39.83 -38.03
C SER A 729 28.59 40.87 -39.17
N ARG A 730 27.45 41.60 -39.22
CA ARG A 730 27.12 42.81 -40.06
C ARG A 730 26.91 42.56 -41.57
N PRO A 731 26.35 43.52 -42.38
CA PRO A 731 25.78 44.87 -42.13
C PRO A 731 24.24 44.88 -41.94
N GLY A 732 23.45 45.98 -42.00
CA GLY A 732 23.69 47.45 -42.10
C GLY A 732 22.48 48.23 -42.69
N ALA A 733 22.35 49.55 -42.45
CA ALA A 733 21.27 50.42 -42.98
C ALA A 733 21.69 51.92 -43.09
N ILE A 734 20.98 52.74 -43.89
CA ILE A 734 21.36 54.11 -44.32
C ILE A 734 20.19 55.13 -44.16
N GLN A 735 20.51 56.44 -44.03
CA GLN A 735 19.63 57.62 -43.82
C GLN A 735 19.14 58.25 -45.17
N PHE A 736 18.31 59.31 -45.32
CA PHE A 736 17.52 60.30 -44.52
C PHE A 736 16.51 60.98 -45.51
N PRO A 737 15.79 62.12 -45.26
CA PRO A 737 15.39 62.84 -44.03
C PRO A 737 13.82 62.82 -43.84
N HIS A 738 12.94 63.85 -43.73
CA HIS A 738 12.98 65.33 -43.65
C HIS A 738 11.65 66.02 -43.16
N VAL A 739 11.78 67.10 -42.38
CA VAL A 739 10.97 68.37 -42.32
C VAL A 739 9.45 68.45 -41.95
N THR A 740 9.20 69.28 -40.91
CA THR A 740 8.02 70.12 -40.52
C THR A 740 6.85 69.65 -39.61
N LEU A 741 6.35 70.66 -38.87
CA LEU A 741 5.39 70.81 -37.75
C LEU A 741 3.96 71.19 -38.26
N PRO A 742 2.88 71.40 -37.44
CA PRO A 742 2.86 71.86 -36.02
C PRO A 742 1.80 71.29 -35.03
N SER A 743 1.89 71.77 -33.78
CA SER A 743 1.07 71.55 -32.54
C SER A 743 -0.17 72.49 -32.47
N PRO A 744 -0.83 72.86 -31.32
CA PRO A 744 -0.71 72.53 -29.86
C PRO A 744 -2.07 72.11 -29.19
N ILE A 745 -2.26 71.97 -27.85
CA ILE A 745 -2.52 73.00 -26.77
C ILE A 745 -2.45 72.37 -25.34
N SER A 746 -2.42 73.21 -24.29
CA SER A 746 -1.87 73.00 -22.92
C SER A 746 -2.81 72.53 -21.77
N ALA A 747 -2.16 72.22 -20.63
CA ALA A 747 -2.65 71.98 -19.23
C ALA A 747 -3.11 73.29 -18.50
N PRO A 748 -3.15 73.52 -17.14
CA PRO A 748 -2.75 72.70 -15.94
C PRO A 748 -3.60 72.85 -14.62
N SER A 749 -3.06 72.39 -13.47
CA SER A 749 -3.24 72.93 -12.07
C SER A 749 -4.52 72.59 -11.24
N LEU A 750 -4.57 72.64 -9.87
CA LEU A 750 -3.58 72.66 -8.75
C LEU A 750 -4.25 72.37 -7.36
N LEU A 751 -3.45 71.91 -6.38
CA LEU A 751 -3.48 72.12 -4.90
C LEU A 751 -4.64 71.69 -3.94
N ALA A 752 -4.19 71.35 -2.72
CA ALA A 752 -4.85 70.78 -1.54
C ALA A 752 -5.61 71.77 -0.62
N ASN A 753 -6.37 71.25 0.37
CA ASN A 753 -6.22 71.64 1.80
C ASN A 753 -6.98 70.78 2.85
N THR A 754 -6.73 71.13 4.13
CA THR A 754 -6.79 70.33 5.38
C THR A 754 -8.04 70.59 6.29
N LEU A 755 -8.25 69.73 7.30
CA LEU A 755 -8.82 69.96 8.68
C LEU A 755 -10.21 69.37 9.11
N MET A 756 -10.12 68.45 10.07
CA MET A 756 -10.81 68.37 11.40
C MET A 756 -12.33 68.18 11.63
N ALA A 757 -12.58 67.47 12.76
CA ALA A 757 -13.69 67.57 13.73
C ALA A 757 -14.83 66.50 13.76
N TYR A 758 -15.22 66.18 15.01
CA TYR A 758 -16.29 65.28 15.48
C TYR A 758 -17.60 66.06 15.76
N PRO A 759 -18.69 65.45 16.29
CA PRO A 759 -19.39 64.20 15.96
C PRO A 759 -20.91 64.45 15.72
N TYR A 760 -21.73 63.41 15.47
CA TYR A 760 -23.03 63.11 16.14
C TYR A 760 -23.72 61.89 15.50
N ALA A 761 -24.61 61.22 16.24
CA ALA A 761 -25.55 60.22 15.71
C ALA A 761 -26.92 60.87 15.43
N PRO A 762 -27.76 60.33 14.53
CA PRO A 762 -28.73 59.31 14.96
C PRO A 762 -29.05 58.22 13.90
N SER A 763 -29.99 57.34 14.24
CA SER A 763 -30.64 56.33 13.38
C SER A 763 -32.17 56.46 13.51
N PRO A 764 -33.01 55.69 12.79
CA PRO A 764 -32.88 55.11 11.44
C PRO A 764 -34.10 55.47 10.53
N GLN A 765 -33.99 55.28 9.21
CA GLN A 765 -35.17 55.06 8.34
C GLN A 765 -34.85 54.27 7.06
N GLN A 766 -35.89 53.78 6.38
CA GLN A 766 -35.85 52.64 5.46
C GLN A 766 -35.55 52.99 3.99
N GLN A 767 -35.06 52.00 3.22
CA GLN A 767 -35.24 51.93 1.77
C GLN A 767 -35.73 50.52 1.35
N PRO A 768 -36.72 50.42 0.43
CA PRO A 768 -37.14 49.16 -0.22
C PRO A 768 -36.32 48.85 -1.50
N PRO A 769 -36.46 47.66 -2.13
CA PRO A 769 -35.33 46.97 -2.78
C PRO A 769 -35.39 46.83 -4.32
N MET A 770 -34.25 46.52 -4.95
CA MET A 770 -34.20 45.83 -6.26
C MET A 770 -32.98 44.90 -6.47
N GLN A 771 -33.29 43.64 -6.80
CA GLN A 771 -32.58 42.67 -7.67
C GLN A 771 -31.18 42.12 -7.28
N PRO A 772 -30.85 40.87 -7.70
CA PRO A 772 -29.66 40.13 -7.23
C PRO A 772 -28.50 40.08 -8.25
N GLY A 773 -27.29 39.73 -7.78
CA GLY A 773 -26.13 39.44 -8.63
C GLY A 773 -25.11 38.52 -7.96
N SER A 774 -24.77 37.41 -8.62
CA SER A 774 -23.58 36.55 -8.45
C SER A 774 -23.07 36.23 -7.03
N PHE A 775 -23.33 35.02 -6.55
CA PHE A 775 -22.45 34.38 -5.56
C PHE A 775 -21.12 33.97 -6.21
N MET A 776 -19.99 34.39 -5.65
CA MET A 776 -18.68 33.79 -5.98
C MET A 776 -18.51 32.49 -5.20
N TYR A 777 -18.01 31.45 -5.87
CA TYR A 777 -17.44 30.26 -5.26
C TYR A 777 -15.94 30.17 -5.57
N GLN A 778 -15.15 29.71 -4.61
CA GLN A 778 -13.69 29.66 -4.71
C GLN A 778 -13.26 28.36 -5.42
N PRO A 779 -12.43 28.41 -6.48
CA PRO A 779 -12.04 27.21 -7.23
C PRO A 779 -11.07 26.34 -6.42
N GLY A 780 -11.32 25.03 -6.33
CA GLY A 780 -10.42 24.06 -5.69
C GLY A 780 -11.07 22.80 -5.11
N MET A 781 -12.40 22.75 -4.92
CA MET A 781 -13.09 21.66 -4.21
C MET A 781 -14.09 20.84 -5.07
N LEU A 782 -14.18 21.12 -6.37
CA LEU A 782 -14.97 20.34 -7.35
C LEU A 782 -14.14 20.17 -8.62
N ASN A 783 -14.10 18.95 -9.16
CA ASN A 783 -13.58 18.73 -10.52
C ASN A 783 -14.67 19.13 -11.53
N THR A 784 -14.56 20.32 -12.10
CA THR A 784 -15.58 20.85 -13.02
C THR A 784 -15.70 20.05 -14.31
N MET A 785 -14.72 19.22 -14.68
CA MET A 785 -14.73 18.46 -15.93
C MET A 785 -15.73 17.29 -15.94
N ASN A 786 -16.07 16.72 -14.78
CA ASN A 786 -17.01 15.60 -14.62
C ASN A 786 -18.21 15.93 -13.70
N THR A 787 -18.42 17.22 -13.39
CA THR A 787 -19.51 17.68 -12.52
C THR A 787 -20.58 18.42 -13.32
N ILE A 788 -21.85 18.14 -13.02
CA ILE A 788 -23.00 18.88 -13.53
C ILE A 788 -23.70 19.62 -12.39
N ILE A 789 -24.45 20.66 -12.72
CA ILE A 789 -25.33 21.41 -11.81
C ILE A 789 -26.77 21.05 -12.18
N ALA A 790 -27.50 20.49 -11.22
CA ALA A 790 -28.95 20.30 -11.28
C ALA A 790 -29.63 21.48 -10.56
N LYS A 791 -30.54 22.18 -11.25
CA LYS A 791 -31.27 23.35 -10.73
C LYS A 791 -32.78 23.12 -10.78
N GLY A 792 -33.51 23.78 -9.89
CA GLY A 792 -34.96 23.64 -9.78
C GLY A 792 -35.41 22.42 -9.00
N LEU A 793 -34.56 21.87 -8.12
CA LEU A 793 -34.92 20.77 -7.24
C LEU A 793 -35.87 21.27 -6.10
N PRO A 794 -36.80 20.44 -5.60
CA PRO A 794 -37.54 20.73 -4.36
C PRO A 794 -36.59 21.03 -3.19
N LYS A 795 -36.94 21.98 -2.32
CA LYS A 795 -36.13 22.32 -1.14
C LYS A 795 -36.10 21.23 -0.05
N ASP A 796 -36.99 20.26 -0.14
CA ASP A 796 -37.12 19.09 0.74
C ASP A 796 -36.74 17.78 0.03
N ILE A 797 -35.91 17.85 -1.02
CA ILE A 797 -35.50 16.67 -1.79
C ILE A 797 -34.44 15.84 -1.04
N ASP A 798 -34.68 14.54 -0.95
CA ASP A 798 -33.70 13.56 -0.47
C ASP A 798 -32.74 13.11 -1.58
N PHE A 799 -31.52 12.74 -1.18
CA PHE A 799 -30.48 12.13 -2.03
C PHE A 799 -31.03 10.99 -2.92
N HIS A 800 -31.92 10.14 -2.37
CA HIS A 800 -32.56 9.03 -3.08
C HIS A 800 -33.56 9.44 -4.17
N GLU A 801 -34.00 10.70 -4.23
CA GLU A 801 -34.80 11.24 -5.35
C GLU A 801 -33.91 11.86 -6.42
N ILE A 802 -32.78 12.48 -6.06
CA ILE A 802 -31.79 12.96 -7.02
C ILE A 802 -31.14 11.78 -7.76
N LEU A 803 -30.78 10.69 -7.07
CA LEU A 803 -30.23 9.49 -7.71
C LEU A 803 -31.17 8.88 -8.76
N ARG A 804 -32.49 8.86 -8.50
CA ARG A 804 -33.49 8.31 -9.43
C ARG A 804 -33.59 9.08 -10.73
N LEU A 805 -33.22 10.37 -10.77
CA LEU A 805 -33.13 11.14 -12.01
C LEU A 805 -32.00 10.68 -12.94
N PHE A 806 -31.02 9.92 -12.43
CA PHE A 806 -29.87 9.41 -13.18
C PHE A 806 -29.85 7.87 -13.29
N GLU A 807 -30.95 7.20 -12.93
CA GLU A 807 -31.02 5.72 -12.89
C GLU A 807 -30.74 5.09 -14.27
N SER A 808 -31.14 5.73 -15.37
CA SER A 808 -30.80 5.31 -16.75
C SER A 808 -29.31 5.44 -17.10
N ILE A 809 -28.55 6.27 -16.39
CA ILE A 809 -27.12 6.47 -16.63
C ILE A 809 -26.32 5.30 -16.06
N PHE A 810 -26.58 4.93 -14.80
CA PHE A 810 -25.85 3.86 -14.10
C PHE A 810 -26.50 2.47 -14.18
N ALA A 811 -27.70 2.32 -14.75
CA ALA A 811 -28.30 1.00 -15.04
C ALA A 811 -27.42 0.11 -15.94
N SER A 812 -26.51 0.69 -16.73
CA SER A 812 -25.52 -0.03 -17.54
C SER A 812 -24.23 -0.37 -16.77
N ASN A 813 -23.96 0.22 -15.60
CA ASN A 813 -22.73 -0.01 -14.85
C ASN A 813 -22.90 0.31 -13.35
N PRO A 814 -23.30 -0.65 -12.49
CA PRO A 814 -23.76 -0.37 -11.12
C PRO A 814 -22.65 -0.05 -10.09
N GLN A 815 -21.40 0.20 -10.52
CA GLN A 815 -20.31 0.61 -9.63
C GLN A 815 -20.05 2.12 -9.59
N THR A 816 -20.69 2.93 -10.46
CA THR A 816 -20.47 4.38 -10.58
C THR A 816 -21.66 5.22 -10.08
N ILE A 817 -21.97 5.12 -8.79
CA ILE A 817 -22.92 6.03 -8.12
C ILE A 817 -22.29 7.45 -8.09
N PRO A 818 -22.98 8.50 -8.60
CA PRO A 818 -22.42 9.85 -8.63
C PRO A 818 -22.40 10.51 -7.25
N ASP A 819 -21.38 11.34 -7.00
CA ASP A 819 -21.24 12.14 -5.77
C ASP A 819 -22.14 13.38 -5.86
N ILE A 820 -23.17 13.43 -5.01
CA ILE A 820 -24.23 14.46 -5.02
C ILE A 820 -24.08 15.38 -3.79
N LYS A 821 -23.85 16.67 -4.06
CA LYS A 821 -23.74 17.73 -3.06
C LYS A 821 -24.85 18.74 -3.27
N ILE A 822 -25.91 18.64 -2.47
CA ILE A 822 -27.00 19.63 -2.44
C ILE A 822 -26.42 20.97 -1.96
N ALA A 823 -26.66 22.03 -2.71
CA ALA A 823 -26.20 23.37 -2.35
C ALA A 823 -27.10 23.95 -1.25
N ILE A 824 -26.48 24.56 -0.24
CA ILE A 824 -27.16 25.20 0.89
C ILE A 824 -27.12 26.71 0.66
N GLY A 825 -28.26 27.38 0.84
CA GLY A 825 -28.41 28.82 0.73
C GLY A 825 -27.83 29.59 1.93
N PRO A 826 -27.77 30.93 1.86
CA PRO A 826 -27.33 31.77 2.97
C PRO A 826 -28.29 31.74 4.19
N ASP A 827 -29.48 31.16 4.01
CA ASP A 827 -30.48 30.86 5.04
C ASP A 827 -30.23 29.53 5.77
N GLY A 828 -29.21 28.75 5.37
CA GLY A 828 -28.91 27.43 5.95
C GLY A 828 -29.83 26.31 5.47
N LEU A 829 -30.69 26.57 4.49
CA LEU A 829 -31.63 25.61 3.91
C LEU A 829 -31.19 25.20 2.48
N PRO A 830 -31.63 24.06 1.94
CA PRO A 830 -31.34 23.70 0.55
C PRO A 830 -31.80 24.79 -0.43
N SER A 831 -30.91 25.16 -1.36
CA SER A 831 -31.16 26.25 -2.32
C SER A 831 -32.12 25.87 -3.44
N GLY A 832 -32.31 24.58 -3.69
CA GLY A 832 -32.94 24.03 -4.90
C GLY A 832 -31.93 23.76 -6.03
N GLU A 833 -30.62 23.83 -5.75
CA GLU A 833 -29.54 23.41 -6.64
C GLU A 833 -28.72 22.27 -6.02
N ALA A 834 -28.13 21.41 -6.85
CA ALA A 834 -27.18 20.38 -6.43
C ALA A 834 -26.07 20.18 -7.46
N PHE A 835 -24.87 19.88 -7.00
CA PHE A 835 -23.74 19.45 -7.83
C PHE A 835 -23.72 17.92 -7.88
N VAL A 836 -23.58 17.34 -9.06
CA VAL A 836 -23.59 15.88 -9.28
C VAL A 836 -22.35 15.50 -10.08
N SER A 837 -21.45 14.72 -9.47
CA SER A 837 -20.13 14.39 -10.02
C SER A 837 -20.10 12.93 -10.48
N PHE A 838 -19.85 12.70 -11.77
CA PHE A 838 -19.83 11.36 -12.40
C PHE A 838 -18.41 10.78 -12.46
N SER A 839 -18.26 9.49 -12.77
CA SER A 839 -16.91 8.90 -12.84
C SER A 839 -16.08 9.44 -14.01
N SER A 840 -16.76 9.86 -15.08
CA SER A 840 -16.13 10.48 -16.25
C SER A 840 -16.88 11.73 -16.74
N ARG A 841 -16.19 12.58 -17.50
CA ARG A 841 -16.81 13.67 -18.25
C ARG A 841 -17.88 13.19 -19.23
N HIS A 842 -17.67 12.03 -19.84
CA HIS A 842 -18.60 11.48 -20.83
C HIS A 842 -19.94 11.06 -20.20
N GLU A 843 -19.90 10.48 -18.98
CA GLU A 843 -21.12 10.21 -18.19
C GLU A 843 -21.85 11.51 -17.82
N ALA A 844 -21.12 12.57 -17.43
CA ALA A 844 -21.70 13.87 -17.11
C ALA A 844 -22.40 14.53 -18.32
N GLU A 845 -21.75 14.53 -19.49
CA GLU A 845 -22.33 15.03 -20.74
C GLU A 845 -23.52 14.17 -21.19
N ARG A 846 -23.44 12.84 -21.04
CA ARG A 846 -24.56 11.91 -21.27
C ARG A 846 -25.75 12.19 -20.35
N ALA A 847 -25.51 12.45 -19.06
CA ALA A 847 -26.55 12.80 -18.10
C ALA A 847 -27.26 14.12 -18.43
N VAL A 848 -26.54 15.13 -18.92
CA VAL A 848 -27.14 16.40 -19.41
C VAL A 848 -27.95 16.18 -20.69
N ASN A 849 -27.62 15.18 -21.51
CA ASN A 849 -28.38 14.87 -22.74
C ASN A 849 -29.61 13.98 -22.49
N GLU A 850 -29.54 13.02 -21.56
CA GLU A 850 -30.63 12.04 -21.29
C GLU A 850 -31.58 12.47 -20.15
N CYS A 851 -31.10 13.23 -19.15
CA CYS A 851 -31.84 13.48 -17.91
C CYS A 851 -32.29 14.93 -17.71
N ASN A 852 -31.96 15.84 -18.63
CA ASN A 852 -32.31 17.25 -18.51
C ASN A 852 -33.81 17.50 -18.75
N ARG A 853 -34.41 18.40 -17.97
CA ARG A 853 -35.83 18.76 -17.99
C ARG A 853 -36.79 17.62 -17.64
N GLN A 854 -36.29 16.58 -16.95
CA GLN A 854 -37.14 15.61 -16.27
C GLN A 854 -37.89 16.26 -15.09
N GLN A 855 -39.07 15.73 -14.76
CA GLN A 855 -39.87 16.20 -13.62
C GLN A 855 -39.54 15.39 -12.36
N VAL A 856 -39.19 16.09 -11.28
CA VAL A 856 -39.12 15.53 -9.92
C VAL A 856 -40.28 16.09 -9.11
N ARG A 857 -41.23 15.21 -8.75
CA ARG A 857 -42.51 15.55 -8.12
C ARG A 857 -43.32 16.52 -9.00
N GLN A 858 -43.28 17.82 -8.72
CA GLN A 858 -43.92 18.91 -9.47
C GLN A 858 -42.91 19.90 -10.09
N HIS A 859 -41.62 19.69 -9.86
CA HIS A 859 -40.57 20.62 -10.29
C HIS A 859 -39.87 20.08 -11.55
N CYS A 860 -39.54 20.98 -12.48
CA CYS A 860 -38.76 20.65 -13.68
C CYS A 860 -37.29 20.88 -13.39
N VAL A 861 -36.45 19.84 -13.51
CA VAL A 861 -35.03 19.90 -13.17
C VAL A 861 -34.20 20.24 -14.39
N GLU A 862 -33.51 21.38 -14.36
CA GLU A 862 -32.59 21.77 -15.42
C GLU A 862 -31.15 21.35 -15.09
N LEU A 863 -30.51 20.64 -16.03
CA LEU A 863 -29.15 20.15 -15.91
C LEU A 863 -28.21 20.94 -16.83
N MET A 864 -27.01 21.25 -16.33
CA MET A 864 -25.95 21.92 -17.10
C MET A 864 -24.56 21.46 -16.63
N MET A 865 -23.59 21.37 -17.54
CA MET A 865 -22.19 21.11 -17.18
C MET A 865 -21.65 22.25 -16.30
N ALA A 866 -20.91 21.92 -15.24
CA ALA A 866 -20.23 22.92 -14.42
C ALA A 866 -19.07 23.55 -15.20
N GLN A 867 -19.20 24.82 -15.60
CA GLN A 867 -18.12 25.48 -16.33
C GLN A 867 -16.94 25.82 -15.39
N PRO A 868 -15.68 25.61 -15.82
CA PRO A 868 -14.54 26.17 -15.11
C PRO A 868 -14.60 27.70 -15.19
N VAL A 869 -14.54 28.37 -14.03
CA VAL A 869 -14.55 29.83 -13.96
C VAL A 869 -13.22 30.38 -14.48
N MET A 870 -13.17 30.76 -15.75
CA MET A 870 -12.08 31.59 -16.25
C MET A 870 -12.22 32.99 -15.66
N ALA A 871 -11.27 33.38 -14.82
CA ALA A 871 -11.21 34.73 -14.26
C ALA A 871 -10.84 35.75 -15.37
N VAL A 872 -11.48 36.91 -15.32
CA VAL A 872 -11.23 38.10 -16.14
C VAL A 872 -10.64 39.18 -15.24
#